data_AF-A0A7R9SX06-F1
#
_entry.id   AF-A0A7R9SX06-F1
#
_cell.length_a   1.000
_cell.length_b   1.000
_cell.length_c   1.000
_cell.angle_alpha   90.00
_cell.angle_beta   90.00
_cell.angle_gamma   90.00
#
_symmetry.space_group_name_H-M   'P 1'
#
loop_
_entity.id
_entity.type
_entity.pdbx_description
1 polymer ?
#
loop_
_entity_poly.entity_id
_entity_poly.type
_entity_poly.pdbx_seq_one_letter_code
_entity_poly.pdbx_strand_id
1 'polypeptide(L)'
;WDEIITCRVAVAPSLRAQSSSSSSDGSGSVNVDNMVEVQGAKEIPLLLRFIFLASMAIPYAVNVKPLSSGLAHASILTGTWLAGFFSDAHASVWCLANVAQGTLMLAEPWIWPEAFSSSSSSSSSSSSTSNGGSSSSSSSSSISKNTLARRPTLYNKKRVPEKLDAIVVGSGIGGMGLAALLSRAGKRVLVLEKHYRPGGCTHAFTEIGDNVFDSGVHYVGGGPLMQRMLSHVCATPLSFAKMGTKADGWTYDLFDLGEDITASPTQPSPQASPDEREAWERKVVERAHWWEHEPRLHYLRAERLEESLIEQFPHEKEGILSYIGAVRDATSFFDGTNAMMLTKLPAPGFVRNWLYNRVERHAFRTAREVVEEHVTDPRLRALLSSGQMIDWNLPPGQVSWLVAAGMMMYYDLGGYYPSGGSNNIPYAMMPEIERMGGAVLCNASVDHILTEGNVVKGVRMSNGDELHAPIVVSAAGFSNTYEKMLEREQLSPDVAAAVDRTNAILKPSHSHICAYISLDGPPEAFGLKSWNIHSFPELPKYKYDVDAYMADFYDDPFAQKECLMTLTCPSAKDPLYGKDMPGRSNVLLLIEGIPDAWYENFEPSRHGRRPDAYKEAKGRFESMFVDRLLKYYPRCEGHITNVEISTPLTAEHFINAPKGASYGLEWTPEHFDRQLHETVFTPKIRGIDGLYMTGEAVCFGGVMGALATSFGTAAHILGWWQFLKLLLENRKSSWPDFE
;
A
#
# COMPACT_ATOMS: atom_id res chain seq x y z
N TRP A 1 -2.22 35.17 -16.81
CA TRP A 1 -3.61 34.97 -17.27
C TRP A 1 -3.86 35.59 -18.66
N ASP A 2 -3.16 36.67 -19.05
CA ASP A 2 -3.32 37.28 -20.40
C ASP A 2 -2.56 36.61 -21.57
N GLU A 3 -1.87 35.47 -21.39
CA GLU A 3 -1.21 34.75 -22.49
C GLU A 3 -1.85 33.37 -22.83
N ILE A 4 -2.97 33.00 -22.19
CA ILE A 4 -3.59 31.66 -22.40
C ILE A 4 -4.86 31.72 -23.27
N ILE A 5 -5.30 32.89 -23.73
CA ILE A 5 -6.48 32.99 -24.59
C ILE A 5 -6.14 33.75 -25.87
N THR A 6 -5.71 33.01 -26.89
CA THR A 6 -5.85 33.46 -28.29
C THR A 6 -5.92 32.27 -29.25
N CYS A 7 -7.05 31.56 -29.24
CA CYS A 7 -7.46 30.78 -30.41
C CYS A 7 -8.32 31.71 -31.30
N ARG A 8 -7.74 32.18 -32.40
CA ARG A 8 -8.46 32.95 -33.43
C ARG A 8 -9.35 31.99 -34.23
N VAL A 9 -10.66 32.11 -34.07
CA VAL A 9 -11.62 31.58 -35.05
C VAL A 9 -11.66 32.56 -36.23
N ALA A 10 -11.14 32.14 -37.38
CA ALA A 10 -11.31 32.87 -38.63
C ALA A 10 -12.76 32.64 -39.13
N VAL A 11 -13.62 33.64 -38.94
CA VAL A 11 -14.95 33.66 -39.56
C VAL A 11 -14.81 34.30 -40.94
N ALA A 12 -15.00 33.50 -41.99
CA ALA A 12 -15.18 34.03 -43.35
C ALA A 12 -16.52 34.79 -43.45
N PRO A 13 -16.58 35.99 -44.02
CA PRO A 13 -17.80 36.76 -44.07
C PRO A 13 -18.64 36.46 -45.32
N SER A 14 -19.95 36.54 -45.12
CA SER A 14 -21.02 36.81 -46.10
C SER A 14 -21.51 35.66 -46.99
N LEU A 15 -22.80 35.32 -46.81
CA LEU A 15 -23.79 35.41 -47.89
C LEU A 15 -25.17 35.70 -47.27
N ARG A 16 -25.68 36.89 -47.60
CA ARG A 16 -27.04 37.37 -47.29
C ARG A 16 -28.04 36.69 -48.23
N ALA A 17 -29.17 36.30 -47.65
CA ALA A 17 -30.55 36.29 -48.17
C ALA A 17 -30.79 36.06 -49.67
N GLN A 18 -31.67 35.10 -49.99
CA GLN A 18 -32.94 35.38 -50.67
C GLN A 18 -33.90 34.18 -50.66
N SER A 19 -35.18 34.53 -50.54
CA SER A 19 -36.38 33.71 -50.58
C SER A 19 -36.74 33.20 -51.98
N SER A 20 -37.21 31.96 -52.12
CA SER A 20 -38.45 31.63 -52.85
C SER A 20 -38.75 30.11 -52.89
N SER A 21 -40.02 29.82 -52.65
CA SER A 21 -40.89 28.69 -53.05
C SER A 21 -40.34 27.42 -53.73
N SER A 22 -40.96 26.30 -53.29
CA SER A 22 -41.57 25.20 -54.08
C SER A 22 -40.91 23.81 -54.06
N SER A 23 -41.64 22.88 -53.42
CA SER A 23 -41.99 21.50 -53.82
C SER A 23 -40.94 20.43 -54.19
N SER A 24 -41.24 19.25 -53.64
CA SER A 24 -41.06 17.87 -54.13
C SER A 24 -39.68 17.21 -54.11
N ASP A 25 -39.65 16.09 -53.38
CA ASP A 25 -39.06 14.78 -53.67
C ASP A 25 -37.63 14.67 -54.20
N GLY A 26 -36.84 13.82 -53.52
CA GLY A 26 -35.68 13.18 -54.12
C GLY A 26 -34.56 12.90 -53.14
N SER A 27 -34.48 11.65 -52.70
CA SER A 27 -33.31 11.05 -52.04
C SER A 27 -32.00 11.33 -52.80
N GLY A 28 -31.02 11.91 -52.12
CA GLY A 28 -29.65 12.04 -52.62
C GLY A 28 -28.67 12.03 -51.46
N SER A 29 -28.07 10.87 -51.18
CA SER A 29 -26.92 10.74 -50.28
C SER A 29 -25.71 11.43 -50.91
N VAL A 30 -25.26 12.53 -50.31
CA VAL A 30 -23.99 13.18 -50.66
C VAL A 30 -22.87 12.49 -49.88
N ASN A 31 -21.89 12.01 -50.63
CA ASN A 31 -20.65 11.41 -50.14
C ASN A 31 -19.82 12.50 -49.43
N VAL A 32 -19.42 12.28 -48.17
CA VAL A 32 -18.55 13.18 -47.41
C VAL A 32 -17.35 12.40 -46.90
N ASP A 33 -16.43 12.09 -47.81
CA ASP A 33 -15.02 11.95 -47.47
C ASP A 33 -14.50 13.36 -47.18
N ASN A 34 -14.44 13.72 -45.90
CA ASN A 34 -13.50 14.67 -45.28
C ASN A 34 -13.95 14.94 -43.83
N MET A 35 -13.71 13.99 -42.93
CA MET A 35 -13.58 14.33 -41.51
C MET A 35 -12.11 14.59 -41.20
N VAL A 36 -11.82 15.85 -40.90
CA VAL A 36 -10.59 16.25 -40.20
C VAL A 36 -10.70 15.72 -38.77
N GLU A 37 -9.82 14.79 -38.44
CA GLU A 37 -9.69 14.20 -37.11
C GLU A 37 -9.23 15.28 -36.11
N VAL A 38 -10.10 15.66 -35.16
CA VAL A 38 -9.74 16.55 -34.05
C VAL A 38 -9.06 15.72 -32.97
N GLN A 39 -7.74 15.56 -33.07
CA GLN A 39 -6.91 15.14 -31.93
C GLN A 39 -6.84 16.29 -30.91
N GLY A 40 -7.61 16.19 -29.83
CA GLY A 40 -7.54 17.20 -28.75
C GLY A 40 -8.54 17.10 -27.60
N ALA A 41 -9.28 16.01 -27.44
CA ALA A 41 -10.27 15.86 -26.36
C ALA A 41 -9.96 14.74 -25.35
N LYS A 42 -8.68 14.44 -25.13
CA LYS A 42 -8.23 13.63 -23.99
C LYS A 42 -7.66 14.57 -22.93
N GLU A 43 -8.47 14.86 -21.92
CA GLU A 43 -8.14 15.35 -20.57
C GLU A 43 -9.16 16.39 -20.10
N ILE A 44 -10.27 15.90 -19.56
CA ILE A 44 -11.04 16.66 -18.56
C ILE A 44 -10.49 16.23 -17.20
N PRO A 45 -9.92 17.15 -16.38
CA PRO A 45 -9.35 16.81 -15.08
C PRO A 45 -10.36 16.10 -14.17
N LEU A 46 -9.89 15.08 -13.46
CA LEU A 46 -10.68 14.23 -12.57
C LEU A 46 -11.49 15.03 -11.54
N LEU A 47 -10.99 16.20 -11.11
CA LEU A 47 -11.66 17.11 -10.18
C LEU A 47 -12.96 17.70 -10.74
N LEU A 48 -13.02 17.99 -12.04
CA LEU A 48 -14.26 18.45 -12.69
C LEU A 48 -15.27 17.30 -12.79
N ARG A 49 -14.81 16.07 -13.03
CA ARG A 49 -15.65 14.87 -12.93
C ARG A 49 -16.10 14.60 -11.49
N PHE A 50 -15.26 14.86 -10.49
CA PHE A 50 -15.54 14.66 -9.08
C PHE A 50 -16.52 15.71 -8.53
N ILE A 51 -16.36 16.98 -8.90
CA ILE A 51 -17.31 18.06 -8.59
C ILE A 51 -18.66 17.77 -9.28
N PHE A 52 -18.64 17.29 -10.52
CA PHE A 52 -19.83 16.90 -11.26
C PHE A 52 -20.55 15.69 -10.65
N LEU A 53 -19.82 14.63 -10.29
CA LEU A 53 -20.37 13.44 -9.61
C LEU A 53 -20.83 13.73 -8.18
N ALA A 54 -20.10 14.55 -7.42
CA ALA A 54 -20.51 14.98 -6.08
C ALA A 54 -21.78 15.84 -6.12
N SER A 55 -22.00 16.62 -7.17
CA SER A 55 -23.25 17.36 -7.38
C SER A 55 -24.43 16.46 -7.80
N MET A 56 -24.15 15.31 -8.41
CA MET A 56 -25.14 14.29 -8.80
C MET A 56 -25.45 13.27 -7.68
N ALA A 57 -24.60 13.16 -6.65
CA ALA A 57 -24.76 12.20 -5.55
C ALA A 57 -25.83 12.60 -4.52
N ILE A 58 -26.41 13.80 -4.62
CA ILE A 58 -27.40 14.29 -3.65
C ILE A 58 -28.83 13.73 -3.84
N PRO A 59 -29.27 13.20 -5.01
CA PRO A 59 -30.59 12.57 -5.11
C PRO A 59 -30.64 11.04 -5.30
N TYR A 60 -29.53 10.28 -5.29
CA TYR A 60 -29.56 8.83 -5.62
C TYR A 60 -29.61 7.86 -4.43
N ALA A 61 -30.08 8.32 -3.25
CA ALA A 61 -30.19 7.49 -2.05
C ALA A 61 -31.64 7.11 -1.66
N VAL A 62 -32.63 7.35 -2.51
CA VAL A 62 -34.04 7.07 -2.16
C VAL A 62 -34.74 6.31 -3.29
N ASN A 63 -34.97 5.03 -3.04
CA ASN A 63 -35.77 4.14 -3.86
C ASN A 63 -37.27 4.49 -3.67
N VAL A 64 -37.78 5.50 -4.37
CA VAL A 64 -39.19 5.92 -4.28
C VAL A 64 -39.81 6.14 -5.66
N LYS A 65 -40.90 5.41 -5.93
CA LYS A 65 -41.85 5.62 -7.04
C LYS A 65 -42.37 7.06 -7.09
N PRO A 66 -42.77 7.58 -8.26
CA PRO A 66 -42.89 9.02 -8.49
C PRO A 66 -44.15 9.62 -7.84
N LEU A 67 -44.02 10.90 -7.43
CA LEU A 67 -45.02 11.95 -7.09
C LEU A 67 -44.72 12.53 -5.69
N SER A 68 -44.59 13.84 -5.43
CA SER A 68 -45.06 15.05 -6.13
C SER A 68 -44.27 16.30 -5.64
N SER A 69 -44.18 17.33 -6.50
CA SER A 69 -43.90 18.79 -6.30
C SER A 69 -42.94 19.37 -5.23
N GLY A 70 -42.34 18.60 -4.33
CA GLY A 70 -41.43 19.11 -3.28
C GLY A 70 -39.97 19.31 -3.73
N LEU A 71 -39.48 18.49 -4.67
CA LEU A 71 -38.08 18.51 -5.14
C LEU A 71 -37.71 19.71 -6.03
N ALA A 72 -38.71 20.36 -6.62
CA ALA A 72 -38.50 21.59 -7.41
C ALA A 72 -38.04 22.76 -6.53
N HIS A 73 -38.52 22.84 -5.28
CA HIS A 73 -38.15 23.92 -4.36
C HIS A 73 -36.73 23.75 -3.80
N ALA A 74 -36.28 22.52 -3.57
CA ALA A 74 -34.92 22.24 -3.09
C ALA A 74 -33.84 22.60 -4.13
N SER A 75 -34.10 22.27 -5.40
CA SER A 75 -33.18 22.55 -6.52
C SER A 75 -33.08 24.04 -6.84
N ILE A 76 -34.18 24.78 -6.70
CA ILE A 76 -34.20 26.25 -6.86
C ILE A 76 -33.44 26.91 -5.71
N LEU A 77 -33.56 26.45 -4.48
CA LEU A 77 -32.77 26.97 -3.35
C LEU A 77 -31.27 26.71 -3.52
N THR A 78 -30.85 25.53 -3.99
CA THR A 78 -29.42 25.25 -4.24
C THR A 78 -28.87 26.07 -5.41
N GLY A 79 -29.67 26.25 -6.48
CA GLY A 79 -29.32 27.10 -7.62
C GLY A 79 -29.25 28.60 -7.26
N THR A 80 -30.12 29.07 -6.36
CA THR A 80 -30.13 30.47 -5.91
C THR A 80 -28.98 30.75 -4.93
N TRP A 81 -28.58 29.75 -4.12
CA TRP A 81 -27.42 29.82 -3.23
C TRP A 81 -26.09 29.89 -4.01
N LEU A 82 -25.98 29.17 -5.13
CA LEU A 82 -24.83 29.25 -6.04
C LEU A 82 -24.80 30.55 -6.86
N ALA A 83 -25.96 31.11 -7.23
CA ALA A 83 -26.03 32.38 -7.96
C ALA A 83 -25.61 33.59 -7.12
N GLY A 84 -25.78 33.55 -5.79
CA GLY A 84 -25.34 34.61 -4.88
C GLY A 84 -23.82 34.76 -4.72
N PHE A 85 -23.03 33.76 -5.16
CA PHE A 85 -21.56 33.76 -5.07
C PHE A 85 -20.86 34.37 -6.30
N PHE A 86 -21.59 34.60 -7.40
CA PHE A 86 -21.03 35.11 -8.66
C PHE A 86 -21.68 36.45 -9.03
N SER A 87 -21.08 37.55 -8.59
CA SER A 87 -21.42 38.88 -9.09
C SER A 87 -20.74 39.13 -10.45
N ASP A 88 -21.27 38.53 -11.51
CA ASP A 88 -21.36 39.13 -12.85
C ASP A 88 -22.14 38.19 -13.78
N ALA A 89 -23.37 38.59 -14.09
CA ALA A 89 -24.33 37.82 -14.86
C ALA A 89 -24.17 38.10 -16.35
N HIS A 90 -23.89 37.05 -17.15
CA HIS A 90 -24.43 36.84 -18.51
C HIS A 90 -23.87 35.57 -19.19
N ALA A 91 -22.75 35.00 -18.72
CA ALA A 91 -22.10 33.83 -19.35
C ALA A 91 -22.63 32.46 -18.87
N SER A 92 -23.23 32.38 -17.68
CA SER A 92 -23.53 31.11 -17.00
C SER A 92 -24.79 30.40 -17.50
N VAL A 93 -25.76 31.12 -18.05
CA VAL A 93 -27.02 30.52 -18.55
C VAL A 93 -26.84 29.86 -19.93
N TRP A 94 -25.89 30.35 -20.74
CA TRP A 94 -25.63 29.81 -22.09
C TRP A 94 -24.79 28.52 -22.09
N CYS A 95 -23.94 28.34 -21.07
CA CYS A 95 -23.11 27.15 -20.93
C CYS A 95 -23.92 25.92 -20.48
N LEU A 96 -24.90 26.11 -19.59
CA LEU A 96 -25.77 25.05 -19.09
C LEU A 96 -26.76 24.52 -20.14
N ALA A 97 -27.24 25.37 -21.05
CA ALA A 97 -28.16 24.96 -22.12
C ALA A 97 -27.50 24.04 -23.17
N ASN A 98 -26.20 24.23 -23.46
CA ASN A 98 -25.47 23.42 -24.44
C ASN A 98 -24.98 22.08 -23.86
N VAL A 99 -24.67 22.01 -22.55
CA VAL A 99 -24.31 20.76 -21.86
C VAL A 99 -25.51 19.80 -21.76
N ALA A 100 -26.72 20.34 -21.58
CA ALA A 100 -27.95 19.54 -21.58
C ALA A 100 -28.25 18.90 -22.96
N GLN A 101 -27.85 19.55 -24.06
CA GLN A 101 -28.09 19.04 -25.42
C GLN A 101 -27.10 17.94 -25.84
N GLY A 102 -25.84 17.98 -25.36
CA GLY A 102 -24.85 16.92 -25.61
C GLY A 102 -25.13 15.61 -24.86
N THR A 103 -25.90 15.66 -23.78
CA THR A 103 -26.19 14.48 -22.93
C THR A 103 -27.26 13.56 -23.53
N LEU A 104 -28.03 14.02 -24.53
CA LEU A 104 -29.09 13.23 -25.18
C LEU A 104 -28.61 12.31 -26.33
N MET A 105 -27.31 12.31 -26.67
CA MET A 105 -26.77 11.51 -27.79
C MET A 105 -25.92 10.29 -27.40
N LEU A 106 -25.73 9.99 -26.11
CA LEU A 106 -24.82 8.90 -25.67
C LEU A 106 -25.52 7.71 -25.00
N ALA A 107 -26.83 7.54 -25.18
CA ALA A 107 -27.54 6.35 -24.74
C ALA A 107 -27.87 5.46 -25.96
N GLU A 108 -27.01 4.47 -26.26
CA GLU A 108 -27.33 3.10 -26.71
C GLU A 108 -26.04 2.27 -26.95
N PRO A 109 -26.07 0.94 -26.76
CA PRO A 109 -24.88 0.10 -26.51
C PRO A 109 -24.33 -0.57 -27.78
N TRP A 110 -23.01 -0.62 -27.94
CA TRP A 110 -22.36 -1.33 -29.04
C TRP A 110 -21.33 -2.35 -28.55
N ILE A 111 -21.78 -3.61 -28.60
CA ILE A 111 -20.99 -4.84 -28.80
C ILE A 111 -20.21 -4.71 -30.13
N TRP A 112 -19.06 -5.37 -30.30
CA TRP A 112 -18.67 -6.12 -31.52
C TRP A 112 -17.34 -6.90 -31.32
N PRO A 113 -17.07 -7.94 -32.16
CA PRO A 113 -16.22 -9.09 -31.87
C PRO A 113 -14.85 -9.09 -32.60
N GLU A 114 -14.14 -10.21 -32.42
CA GLU A 114 -12.83 -10.61 -32.94
C GLU A 114 -12.54 -10.41 -34.44
N ALA A 115 -11.22 -10.41 -34.71
CA ALA A 115 -10.51 -10.83 -35.91
C ALA A 115 -10.39 -9.83 -37.08
N PHE A 116 -9.16 -9.35 -37.31
CA PHE A 116 -8.62 -9.26 -38.68
C PHE A 116 -7.11 -9.53 -38.70
N SER A 117 -6.76 -10.57 -39.43
CA SER A 117 -5.43 -10.90 -39.95
C SER A 117 -5.06 -10.01 -41.14
N SER A 118 -3.77 -9.69 -41.31
CA SER A 118 -3.05 -9.65 -42.61
C SER A 118 -1.60 -9.23 -42.32
N SER A 119 -0.62 -10.14 -42.47
CA SER A 119 0.07 -10.59 -43.68
C SER A 119 1.42 -9.89 -43.86
N SER A 120 2.45 -10.71 -43.66
CA SER A 120 3.79 -10.71 -44.25
C SER A 120 4.05 -9.75 -45.42
N SER A 121 5.17 -9.04 -45.34
CA SER A 121 6.05 -8.85 -46.49
C SER A 121 7.52 -8.98 -46.07
N SER A 122 8.20 -9.88 -46.77
CA SER A 122 9.62 -10.18 -46.68
C SER A 122 10.42 -9.32 -47.65
N SER A 123 11.55 -8.79 -47.22
CA SER A 123 12.68 -8.54 -48.12
C SER A 123 14.00 -8.75 -47.40
N SER A 124 14.84 -9.55 -48.03
CA SER A 124 16.20 -9.90 -47.62
C SER A 124 17.19 -9.20 -48.56
N SER A 125 18.30 -8.69 -48.02
CA SER A 125 19.62 -8.70 -48.68
C SER A 125 20.75 -8.19 -47.76
N SER A 126 21.64 -9.14 -47.45
CA SER A 126 23.12 -9.07 -47.43
C SER A 126 23.88 -7.84 -46.89
N SER A 127 24.52 -8.08 -45.74
CA SER A 127 25.93 -7.83 -45.38
C SER A 127 26.77 -6.78 -46.14
N SER A 128 27.29 -5.80 -45.39
CA SER A 128 28.72 -5.44 -45.44
C SER A 128 29.16 -4.71 -44.16
N THR A 129 30.33 -5.10 -43.68
CA THR A 129 31.09 -4.54 -42.55
C THR A 129 31.60 -3.13 -42.82
N SER A 130 31.44 -2.21 -41.87
CA SER A 130 32.39 -1.11 -41.66
C SER A 130 32.31 -0.57 -40.23
N ASN A 131 33.45 -0.60 -39.55
CA ASN A 131 33.74 0.10 -38.30
C ASN A 131 33.55 1.62 -38.45
N GLY A 132 32.86 2.24 -37.49
CA GLY A 132 32.79 3.70 -37.36
C GLY A 132 32.07 4.06 -36.07
N GLY A 133 32.83 4.43 -35.04
CA GLY A 133 32.28 4.81 -33.75
C GLY A 133 31.57 6.16 -33.79
N SER A 134 30.41 6.21 -33.14
CA SER A 134 29.85 7.43 -32.59
C SER A 134 28.95 7.06 -31.41
N SER A 135 29.40 7.47 -30.22
CA SER A 135 28.73 7.33 -28.94
C SER A 135 27.40 8.09 -28.90
N SER A 136 26.29 7.36 -28.80
CA SER A 136 25.02 7.89 -28.31
C SER A 136 24.60 7.07 -27.10
N SER A 137 24.92 7.58 -25.91
CA SER A 137 24.52 7.01 -24.62
C SER A 137 23.01 7.20 -24.41
N SER A 138 22.23 6.19 -24.75
CA SER A 138 20.88 6.02 -24.19
C SER A 138 21.01 5.37 -22.81
N SER A 139 21.16 6.21 -21.77
CA SER A 139 21.20 5.76 -20.38
C SER A 139 19.79 5.40 -19.91
N SER A 140 19.38 4.14 -20.05
CA SER A 140 18.29 3.57 -19.25
C SER A 140 18.83 3.34 -17.83
N SER A 141 18.57 4.28 -16.93
CA SER A 141 19.01 4.24 -15.53
C SER A 141 18.22 3.19 -14.74
N SER A 142 18.64 1.93 -14.78
CA SER A 142 18.14 0.89 -13.85
C SER A 142 18.94 0.93 -12.55
N ILE A 143 18.26 1.21 -11.44
CA ILE A 143 18.81 1.51 -10.11
C ILE A 143 19.49 0.32 -9.39
N SER A 144 19.36 -0.91 -9.87
CA SER A 144 19.33 -2.08 -8.99
C SER A 144 20.66 -2.56 -8.33
N LYS A 145 21.85 -2.31 -8.91
CA LYS A 145 23.14 -2.54 -8.19
C LYS A 145 23.68 -1.33 -7.41
N ASN A 146 23.28 -0.12 -7.79
CA ASN A 146 23.96 1.10 -7.32
C ASN A 146 23.44 1.59 -5.95
N THR A 147 22.22 1.21 -5.57
CA THR A 147 21.58 1.69 -4.33
C THR A 147 22.11 1.00 -3.09
N LEU A 148 22.27 -0.32 -3.12
CA LEU A 148 22.82 -1.09 -1.98
C LEU A 148 24.29 -0.73 -1.72
N ALA A 149 25.01 -0.32 -2.77
CA ALA A 149 26.37 0.20 -2.67
C ALA A 149 26.45 1.66 -2.16
N ARG A 150 25.34 2.42 -2.19
CA ARG A 150 25.31 3.82 -1.75
C ARG A 150 25.42 3.87 -0.23
N ARG A 151 26.62 4.22 0.25
CA ARG A 151 26.89 4.41 1.67
C ARG A 151 25.97 5.49 2.26
N PRO A 152 25.24 5.18 3.34
CA PRO A 152 24.43 6.15 4.06
C PRO A 152 25.27 7.32 4.57
N THR A 153 24.67 8.51 4.56
CA THR A 153 25.31 9.69 5.16
C THR A 153 25.12 9.64 6.66
N LEU A 154 26.17 9.28 7.40
CA LEU A 154 26.12 9.27 8.86
C LEU A 154 26.03 10.70 9.43
N TYR A 155 25.33 10.80 10.57
CA TYR A 155 25.20 12.02 11.35
C TYR A 155 26.56 12.57 11.75
N ASN A 156 26.72 13.86 11.51
CA ASN A 156 27.79 14.68 12.02
C ASN A 156 27.23 16.09 12.10
N LYS A 157 27.45 16.79 13.21
CA LYS A 157 26.95 18.16 13.39
C LYS A 157 27.34 19.10 12.24
N LYS A 158 28.51 18.91 11.61
CA LYS A 158 28.98 19.71 10.46
C LYS A 158 28.21 19.43 9.15
N ARG A 159 27.49 18.32 9.07
CA ARG A 159 26.65 17.95 7.93
C ARG A 159 25.20 18.42 8.06
N VAL A 160 24.84 18.99 9.21
CA VAL A 160 23.52 19.59 9.41
C VAL A 160 23.43 20.85 8.57
N PRO A 161 22.45 20.97 7.65
CA PRO A 161 22.26 22.19 6.87
C PRO A 161 21.92 23.39 7.76
N GLU A 162 22.41 24.58 7.41
CA GLU A 162 22.04 25.81 8.10
C GLU A 162 20.62 26.26 7.74
N LYS A 163 19.96 26.96 8.69
CA LYS A 163 18.64 27.60 8.51
C LYS A 163 17.56 26.60 8.04
N LEU A 164 17.40 25.52 8.81
CA LEU A 164 16.38 24.51 8.56
C LEU A 164 14.97 25.10 8.66
N ASP A 165 14.10 24.70 7.72
CA ASP A 165 12.68 24.98 7.79
C ASP A 165 11.93 23.89 8.57
N ALA A 166 12.40 22.63 8.49
CA ALA A 166 11.80 21.51 9.19
C ALA A 166 12.82 20.42 9.54
N ILE A 167 12.58 19.73 10.66
CA ILE A 167 13.24 18.49 11.04
C ILE A 167 12.20 17.36 11.01
N VAL A 168 12.51 16.25 10.35
CA VAL A 168 11.71 15.02 10.34
C VAL A 168 12.47 13.95 11.11
N VAL A 169 11.84 13.38 12.13
CA VAL A 169 12.40 12.32 12.99
C VAL A 169 11.90 10.97 12.50
N GLY A 170 12.80 10.16 11.93
CA GLY A 170 12.51 8.87 11.31
C GLY A 170 12.45 8.95 9.78
N SER A 171 13.08 7.98 9.11
CA SER A 171 13.14 7.88 7.65
C SER A 171 12.28 6.77 7.06
N GLY A 172 11.24 6.33 7.78
CA GLY A 172 10.19 5.50 7.21
C GLY A 172 9.50 6.19 6.02
N ILE A 173 8.73 5.44 5.24
CA ILE A 173 8.13 5.94 3.99
C ILE A 173 7.29 7.22 4.18
N GLY A 174 6.57 7.34 5.31
CA GLY A 174 5.83 8.57 5.64
C GLY A 174 6.74 9.77 5.88
N GLY A 175 7.85 9.60 6.61
CA GLY A 175 8.82 10.65 6.88
C GLY A 175 9.58 11.09 5.62
N MET A 176 10.03 10.13 4.82
CA MET A 176 10.71 10.40 3.55
C MET A 176 9.78 11.05 2.52
N GLY A 177 8.55 10.54 2.40
CA GLY A 177 7.53 11.11 1.53
C GLY A 177 7.20 12.56 1.90
N LEU A 178 7.01 12.84 3.18
CA LEU A 178 6.75 14.19 3.66
C LEU A 178 7.94 15.13 3.42
N ALA A 179 9.16 14.67 3.73
CA ALA A 179 10.37 15.46 3.52
C ALA A 179 10.54 15.84 2.04
N ALA A 180 10.25 14.93 1.11
CA ALA A 180 10.26 15.21 -0.31
C ALA A 180 9.18 16.21 -0.72
N LEU A 181 7.95 16.09 -0.22
CA LEU A 181 6.86 17.05 -0.48
C LEU A 181 7.20 18.46 0.03
N LEU A 182 7.72 18.58 1.26
CA LEU A 182 8.13 19.87 1.82
C LEU A 182 9.31 20.46 1.04
N SER A 183 10.26 19.63 0.61
CA SER A 183 11.40 20.07 -0.21
C SER A 183 10.92 20.64 -1.55
N ARG A 184 10.01 19.94 -2.23
CA ARG A 184 9.35 20.44 -3.45
C ARG A 184 8.64 21.77 -3.25
N ALA A 185 8.06 21.99 -2.07
CA ALA A 185 7.45 23.25 -1.69
C ALA A 185 8.46 24.36 -1.31
N GLY A 186 9.76 24.13 -1.52
CA GLY A 186 10.82 25.11 -1.30
C GLY A 186 11.45 25.07 0.10
N LYS A 187 11.16 24.05 0.92
CA LYS A 187 11.64 23.97 2.30
C LYS A 187 12.97 23.22 2.40
N ARG A 188 13.87 23.67 3.27
CA ARG A 188 15.07 22.91 3.67
C ARG A 188 14.73 21.97 4.82
N VAL A 189 14.75 20.68 4.50
CA VAL A 189 14.34 19.62 5.43
C VAL A 189 15.53 18.78 5.85
N LEU A 190 15.65 18.52 7.15
CA LEU A 190 16.59 17.55 7.71
C LEU A 190 15.83 16.31 8.17
N VAL A 191 16.16 15.14 7.62
CA VAL A 191 15.66 13.85 8.09
C VAL A 191 16.72 13.20 8.99
N LEU A 192 16.31 12.81 10.20
CA LEU A 192 17.15 12.16 11.20
C LEU A 192 16.71 10.70 11.38
N GLU A 193 17.58 9.77 11.03
CA GLU A 193 17.33 8.33 11.13
C GLU A 193 18.23 7.71 12.21
N LYS A 194 17.63 7.04 13.19
CA LYS A 194 18.35 6.33 14.27
C LYS A 194 19.21 5.20 13.69
N HIS A 195 18.68 4.45 12.74
CA HIS A 195 19.33 3.33 12.10
C HIS A 195 20.54 3.78 11.26
N TYR A 196 21.45 2.86 10.94
CA TYR A 196 22.62 3.16 10.10
C TYR A 196 22.29 3.25 8.61
N ARG A 197 21.05 2.93 8.20
CA ARG A 197 20.51 3.03 6.84
C ARG A 197 19.14 3.72 6.86
N PRO A 198 18.78 4.51 5.83
CA PRO A 198 17.45 5.11 5.71
C PRO A 198 16.39 4.09 5.25
N GLY A 199 15.12 4.35 5.52
CA GLY A 199 13.98 3.66 4.92
C GLY A 199 12.98 3.03 5.87
N GLY A 200 13.26 2.95 7.18
CA GLY A 200 12.40 2.20 8.12
C GLY A 200 12.14 0.78 7.60
N CYS A 201 10.89 0.29 7.58
CA CYS A 201 10.57 -1.03 7.03
C CYS A 201 10.79 -1.22 5.52
N THR A 202 11.14 -0.16 4.78
CA THR A 202 11.39 -0.18 3.32
C THR A 202 12.86 -0.26 2.94
N HIS A 203 13.77 -0.57 3.89
CA HIS A 203 15.17 -0.79 3.57
C HIS A 203 15.45 -2.26 3.26
N ALA A 204 16.62 -2.51 2.67
CA ALA A 204 17.15 -3.86 2.53
C ALA A 204 18.57 -3.94 3.09
N PHE A 205 19.00 -5.15 3.41
CA PHE A 205 20.28 -5.45 4.00
C PHE A 205 20.95 -6.62 3.27
N THR A 206 22.27 -6.72 3.41
CA THR A 206 23.16 -7.66 2.70
C THR A 206 24.07 -8.43 3.65
N GLU A 207 23.91 -8.21 4.95
CA GLU A 207 24.76 -8.72 6.01
C GLU A 207 24.53 -10.22 6.30
N ILE A 208 23.48 -10.81 5.70
CA ILE A 208 23.09 -12.20 5.88
C ILE A 208 23.48 -12.99 4.62
N GLY A 209 24.49 -13.84 4.76
CA GLY A 209 25.01 -14.65 3.67
C GLY A 209 25.42 -13.81 2.46
N ASP A 210 25.04 -14.28 1.29
CA ASP A 210 25.47 -13.79 -0.02
C ASP A 210 24.30 -13.17 -0.81
N ASN A 211 23.21 -12.83 -0.11
CA ASN A 211 21.94 -12.37 -0.68
C ASN A 211 21.55 -10.98 -0.15
N VAL A 212 20.58 -10.36 -0.82
CA VAL A 212 19.86 -9.18 -0.33
C VAL A 212 18.56 -9.63 0.29
N PHE A 213 18.15 -9.02 1.40
CA PHE A 213 16.84 -9.23 2.00
C PHE A 213 16.18 -7.90 2.35
N ASP A 214 14.88 -7.79 2.07
CA ASP A 214 14.07 -6.66 2.52
C ASP A 214 13.79 -6.78 4.03
N SER A 215 13.73 -5.63 4.71
CA SER A 215 13.47 -5.60 6.15
C SER A 215 12.01 -5.85 6.51
N GLY A 216 11.07 -5.55 5.60
CA GLY A 216 9.63 -5.68 5.91
C GLY A 216 8.66 -5.51 4.73
N VAL A 217 9.11 -5.11 3.53
CA VAL A 217 8.22 -5.03 2.37
C VAL A 217 8.18 -6.38 1.65
N HIS A 218 7.05 -7.08 1.77
CA HIS A 218 6.80 -8.32 1.01
C HIS A 218 6.10 -8.05 -0.32
N TYR A 219 5.26 -7.02 -0.37
CA TYR A 219 4.59 -6.50 -1.56
C TYR A 219 3.91 -5.16 -1.22
N VAL A 220 3.36 -4.49 -2.23
CA VAL A 220 2.46 -3.33 -2.09
C VAL A 220 1.23 -3.54 -2.96
N GLY A 221 0.04 -3.28 -2.42
CA GLY A 221 -1.20 -3.30 -3.20
C GLY A 221 -1.34 -2.06 -4.09
N GLY A 222 -2.29 -2.09 -5.04
CA GLY A 222 -2.74 -0.88 -5.73
C GLY A 222 -1.69 -0.20 -6.60
N GLY A 223 -0.87 -0.99 -7.31
CA GLY A 223 0.29 -0.56 -8.11
C GLY A 223 0.15 0.81 -8.78
N PRO A 224 -0.88 1.06 -9.60
CA PRO A 224 -1.07 2.36 -10.27
C PRO A 224 -1.26 3.55 -9.30
N LEU A 225 -2.01 3.37 -8.21
CA LEU A 225 -2.22 4.40 -7.19
C LEU A 225 -0.93 4.67 -6.41
N MET A 226 -0.26 3.61 -5.97
CA MET A 226 1.05 3.70 -5.29
C MET A 226 2.07 4.42 -6.18
N GLN A 227 2.15 4.04 -7.45
CA GLN A 227 3.07 4.64 -8.40
C GLN A 227 2.77 6.12 -8.62
N ARG A 228 1.49 6.51 -8.71
CA ARG A 228 1.08 7.92 -8.78
C ARG A 228 1.52 8.71 -7.55
N MET A 229 1.35 8.18 -6.35
CA MET A 229 1.81 8.85 -5.12
C MET A 229 3.33 8.98 -5.09
N LEU A 230 4.07 7.90 -5.39
CA LEU A 230 5.53 7.92 -5.52
C LEU A 230 5.99 8.89 -6.61
N SER A 231 5.17 9.09 -7.65
CA SER A 231 5.41 10.10 -8.70
C SER A 231 5.33 11.54 -8.19
N HIS A 232 4.91 11.83 -6.95
CA HIS A 232 5.05 13.17 -6.37
C HIS A 232 6.30 13.32 -5.48
N VAL A 233 6.89 12.22 -5.00
CA VAL A 233 7.92 12.26 -3.94
C VAL A 233 9.28 11.70 -4.36
N CYS A 234 9.34 10.79 -5.33
CA CYS A 234 10.60 10.16 -5.75
C CYS A 234 11.23 10.91 -6.92
N ALA A 235 12.40 11.53 -6.81
CA ALA A 235 13.08 12.17 -7.93
C ALA A 235 13.32 11.22 -9.13
N THR A 236 13.57 9.94 -8.86
CA THR A 236 13.76 8.91 -9.88
C THR A 236 12.53 7.99 -9.97
N PRO A 237 12.08 7.63 -11.20
CA PRO A 237 11.01 6.66 -11.39
C PRO A 237 11.32 5.31 -10.74
N LEU A 238 10.30 4.71 -10.13
CA LEU A 238 10.32 3.35 -9.61
C LEU A 238 9.42 2.47 -10.49
N SER A 239 9.90 1.26 -10.78
CA SER A 239 9.10 0.23 -11.44
C SER A 239 8.62 -0.81 -10.44
N PHE A 240 7.47 -1.39 -10.73
CA PHE A 240 6.81 -2.38 -9.89
C PHE A 240 6.47 -3.60 -10.74
N ALA A 241 6.85 -4.78 -10.27
CA ALA A 241 6.52 -6.06 -10.89
C ALA A 241 5.21 -6.58 -10.28
N LYS A 242 4.23 -6.92 -11.12
CA LYS A 242 2.99 -7.54 -10.65
C LYS A 242 3.28 -8.94 -10.13
N MET A 243 2.67 -9.31 -9.01
CA MET A 243 2.75 -10.67 -8.48
C MET A 243 1.82 -11.62 -9.25
N GLY A 244 2.24 -12.88 -9.34
CA GLY A 244 1.57 -13.89 -10.14
C GLY A 244 1.94 -13.77 -11.62
N THR A 245 1.63 -14.80 -12.39
CA THR A 245 1.92 -14.88 -13.81
C THR A 245 0.71 -15.37 -14.58
N LYS A 246 0.66 -15.10 -15.88
CA LYS A 246 -0.39 -15.69 -16.73
C LYS A 246 -0.38 -17.24 -16.66
N ALA A 247 0.78 -17.85 -16.44
CA ALA A 247 0.95 -19.29 -16.38
C ALA A 247 0.43 -19.92 -15.07
N ASP A 248 0.29 -19.14 -13.99
CA ASP A 248 -0.33 -19.60 -12.74
C ASP A 248 -1.76 -19.06 -12.54
N GLY A 249 -2.33 -18.42 -13.57
CA GLY A 249 -3.67 -17.83 -13.49
C GLY A 249 -3.72 -16.54 -12.66
N TRP A 250 -2.58 -15.85 -12.47
CA TRP A 250 -2.42 -14.70 -11.59
C TRP A 250 -2.72 -15.02 -10.13
N THR A 251 -2.30 -16.21 -9.68
CA THR A 251 -2.36 -16.55 -8.26
C THR A 251 -1.58 -15.51 -7.48
N TYR A 252 -2.22 -15.00 -6.44
CA TYR A 252 -1.68 -13.98 -5.56
C TYR A 252 -1.21 -14.58 -4.24
N ASP A 253 -2.08 -15.39 -3.63
CA ASP A 253 -1.79 -16.17 -2.42
C ASP A 253 -2.34 -17.59 -2.54
N LEU A 254 -1.60 -18.52 -1.93
CA LEU A 254 -1.97 -19.91 -1.72
C LEU A 254 -2.11 -20.17 -0.22
N PHE A 255 -3.22 -20.77 0.18
CA PHE A 255 -3.56 -21.10 1.56
C PHE A 255 -3.55 -22.61 1.75
N ASP A 256 -2.69 -23.12 2.62
CA ASP A 256 -2.75 -24.49 3.11
C ASP A 256 -3.49 -24.47 4.45
N LEU A 257 -4.75 -24.89 4.44
CA LEU A 257 -5.58 -24.95 5.63
C LEU A 257 -5.31 -26.20 6.47
N GLY A 258 -4.20 -26.91 6.23
CA GLY A 258 -3.80 -28.09 6.99
C GLY A 258 -4.42 -29.39 6.47
N GLU A 259 -3.78 -30.52 6.79
CA GLU A 259 -4.28 -31.84 6.43
C GLU A 259 -5.33 -32.33 7.43
N ASP A 260 -6.41 -32.92 6.92
CA ASP A 260 -7.23 -33.79 7.74
C ASP A 260 -6.40 -35.04 8.04
N ILE A 261 -6.03 -35.25 9.30
CA ILE A 261 -5.20 -36.37 9.78
C ILE A 261 -5.85 -37.74 9.45
N THR A 262 -7.13 -37.74 9.03
CA THR A 262 -7.84 -38.93 8.55
C THR A 262 -7.70 -39.22 7.06
N ALA A 263 -7.16 -38.29 6.26
CA ALA A 263 -6.85 -38.47 4.85
C ALA A 263 -5.44 -39.07 4.66
N SER A 264 -5.26 -39.94 3.66
CA SER A 264 -3.95 -40.55 3.37
C SER A 264 -2.88 -39.47 3.05
N PRO A 265 -1.63 -39.66 3.50
CA PRO A 265 -0.56 -38.68 3.28
C PRO A 265 -0.37 -38.40 1.79
N THR A 266 -0.41 -37.12 1.41
CA THR A 266 -0.19 -36.65 0.03
C THR A 266 1.30 -36.50 -0.31
N GLN A 267 2.17 -36.55 0.70
CA GLN A 267 3.63 -36.54 0.56
C GLN A 267 4.21 -37.97 0.65
N PRO A 268 5.32 -38.25 -0.06
CA PRO A 268 6.05 -39.50 0.10
C PRO A 268 6.54 -39.62 1.54
N SER A 269 6.43 -40.82 2.13
CA SER A 269 7.00 -41.13 3.43
C SER A 269 8.50 -40.77 3.47
N PRO A 270 9.08 -40.43 4.63
CA PRO A 270 10.54 -40.36 4.81
C PRO A 270 11.26 -41.65 4.37
N GLN A 271 10.56 -42.77 4.24
CA GLN A 271 11.06 -44.06 3.78
C GLN A 271 10.78 -44.34 2.29
N ALA A 272 10.17 -43.38 1.57
CA ALA A 272 9.88 -43.52 0.14
C ALA A 272 11.17 -43.67 -0.68
N SER A 273 11.09 -44.50 -1.72
CA SER A 273 12.18 -44.74 -2.65
C SER A 273 12.59 -43.46 -3.40
N PRO A 274 13.84 -43.36 -3.89
CA PRO A 274 14.27 -42.24 -4.72
C PRO A 274 13.34 -41.98 -5.91
N ASP A 275 12.85 -43.03 -6.57
CA ASP A 275 11.95 -42.93 -7.73
C ASP A 275 10.57 -42.35 -7.35
N GLU A 276 10.03 -42.69 -6.17
CA GLU A 276 8.77 -42.13 -5.66
C GLU A 276 8.90 -40.65 -5.28
N ARG A 277 10.03 -40.27 -4.68
CA ARG A 277 10.34 -38.86 -4.39
C ARG A 277 10.51 -38.05 -5.67
N GLU A 278 11.27 -38.57 -6.63
CA GLU A 278 11.48 -37.92 -7.92
C GLU A 278 10.17 -37.83 -8.73
N ALA A 279 9.30 -38.84 -8.69
CA ALA A 279 7.98 -38.77 -9.31
C ALA A 279 7.06 -37.73 -8.66
N TRP A 280 7.09 -37.60 -7.32
CA TRP A 280 6.35 -36.57 -6.61
C TRP A 280 6.91 -35.17 -6.89
N GLU A 281 8.24 -35.00 -6.88
CA GLU A 281 8.91 -33.75 -7.25
C GLU A 281 8.59 -33.33 -8.68
N ARG A 282 8.59 -34.28 -9.64
CA ARG A 282 8.11 -34.02 -11.00
C ARG A 282 6.65 -33.58 -10.99
N LYS A 283 5.76 -34.22 -10.22
CA LYS A 283 4.35 -33.79 -10.11
C LYS A 283 4.22 -32.36 -9.57
N VAL A 284 4.96 -31.99 -8.53
CA VAL A 284 4.92 -30.66 -7.88
C VAL A 284 5.56 -29.58 -8.75
N VAL A 285 6.58 -29.92 -9.53
CA VAL A 285 7.32 -28.93 -10.33
C VAL A 285 6.84 -28.83 -11.78
N GLU A 286 6.44 -29.94 -12.40
CA GLU A 286 6.11 -30.00 -13.84
C GLU A 286 4.62 -29.82 -14.14
N ARG A 287 3.71 -30.12 -13.20
CA ARG A 287 2.31 -29.68 -13.33
C ARG A 287 2.21 -28.22 -12.90
N ALA A 288 2.11 -27.32 -13.88
CA ALA A 288 1.42 -26.06 -13.66
C ALA A 288 0.07 -26.38 -12.98
N HIS A 289 -0.23 -25.71 -11.86
CA HIS A 289 -1.49 -25.88 -11.11
C HIS A 289 -1.66 -27.16 -10.26
N TRP A 290 -0.59 -27.87 -9.87
CA TRP A 290 -0.75 -29.06 -9.02
C TRP A 290 -1.56 -28.81 -7.75
N TRP A 291 -1.48 -27.59 -7.18
CA TRP A 291 -2.19 -27.18 -5.98
C TRP A 291 -3.71 -27.10 -6.16
N GLU A 292 -4.21 -26.86 -7.37
CA GLU A 292 -5.66 -26.79 -7.65
C GLU A 292 -6.36 -28.14 -7.48
N HIS A 293 -5.59 -29.22 -7.39
CA HIS A 293 -6.09 -30.58 -7.21
C HIS A 293 -5.92 -31.12 -5.80
N GLU A 294 -5.40 -30.31 -4.87
CA GLU A 294 -5.17 -30.70 -3.47
C GLU A 294 -6.27 -30.09 -2.59
N PRO A 295 -7.16 -30.91 -1.97
CA PRO A 295 -8.34 -30.40 -1.26
C PRO A 295 -8.07 -29.48 -0.06
N ARG A 296 -6.85 -29.50 0.47
CA ARG A 296 -6.39 -28.63 1.58
C ARG A 296 -5.91 -27.25 1.10
N LEU A 297 -5.58 -27.15 -0.18
CA LEU A 297 -4.99 -25.95 -0.78
C LEU A 297 -6.09 -25.11 -1.42
N HIS A 298 -6.09 -23.84 -1.06
CA HIS A 298 -7.01 -22.83 -1.60
C HIS A 298 -6.22 -21.66 -2.15
N TYR A 299 -6.70 -20.99 -3.18
CA TYR A 299 -5.96 -19.91 -3.84
C TYR A 299 -6.82 -18.67 -4.04
N LEU A 300 -6.21 -17.50 -3.97
CA LEU A 300 -6.84 -16.24 -4.33
C LEU A 300 -6.11 -15.65 -5.53
N ARG A 301 -6.86 -15.25 -6.56
CA ARG A 301 -6.29 -14.68 -7.79
C ARG A 301 -6.46 -13.16 -7.79
N ALA A 302 -5.39 -12.46 -8.18
CA ALA A 302 -5.43 -11.01 -8.34
C ALA A 302 -6.43 -10.61 -9.44
N GLU A 303 -7.17 -9.52 -9.23
CA GLU A 303 -8.21 -8.96 -10.10
C GLU A 303 -9.38 -9.92 -10.39
N ARG A 304 -9.41 -11.09 -9.74
CA ARG A 304 -10.37 -12.17 -9.96
C ARG A 304 -10.76 -12.85 -8.65
N LEU A 305 -10.81 -12.08 -7.57
CA LEU A 305 -11.11 -12.58 -6.23
C LEU A 305 -12.46 -13.33 -6.22
N GLU A 306 -13.52 -12.66 -6.67
CA GLU A 306 -14.88 -13.20 -6.73
C GLU A 306 -14.94 -14.51 -7.54
N GLU A 307 -14.34 -14.52 -8.73
CA GLU A 307 -14.30 -15.70 -9.61
C GLU A 307 -13.56 -16.86 -8.94
N SER A 308 -12.39 -16.59 -8.34
CA SER A 308 -11.58 -17.63 -7.70
C SER A 308 -12.28 -18.26 -6.49
N LEU A 309 -13.05 -17.46 -5.72
CA LEU A 309 -13.83 -17.97 -4.59
C LEU A 309 -15.01 -18.83 -5.05
N ILE A 310 -15.76 -18.38 -6.06
CA ILE A 310 -16.92 -19.12 -6.60
C ILE A 310 -16.48 -20.43 -7.27
N GLU A 311 -15.31 -20.43 -7.93
CA GLU A 311 -14.71 -21.63 -8.52
C GLU A 311 -14.46 -22.72 -7.47
N GLN A 312 -13.95 -22.34 -6.29
CA GLN A 312 -13.61 -23.27 -5.20
C GLN A 312 -14.81 -23.61 -4.30
N PHE A 313 -15.77 -22.70 -4.15
CA PHE A 313 -16.93 -22.84 -3.27
C PHE A 313 -18.25 -22.49 -3.99
N PRO A 314 -18.64 -23.27 -5.03
CA PRO A 314 -19.82 -22.95 -5.84
C PRO A 314 -21.13 -22.98 -5.04
N HIS A 315 -21.21 -23.76 -3.96
CA HIS A 315 -22.37 -23.80 -3.06
C HIS A 315 -22.53 -22.54 -2.20
N GLU A 316 -21.47 -21.75 -2.03
CA GLU A 316 -21.46 -20.49 -1.28
C GLU A 316 -21.61 -19.25 -2.18
N LYS A 317 -21.94 -19.44 -3.47
CA LYS A 317 -21.95 -18.34 -4.46
C LYS A 317 -22.69 -17.08 -3.99
N GLU A 318 -23.93 -17.22 -3.50
CA GLU A 318 -24.72 -16.07 -3.03
C GLU A 318 -24.08 -15.40 -1.80
N GLY A 319 -23.49 -16.20 -0.91
CA GLY A 319 -22.76 -15.72 0.26
C GLY A 319 -21.50 -14.95 -0.13
N ILE A 320 -20.73 -15.46 -1.10
CA ILE A 320 -19.54 -14.81 -1.65
C ILE A 320 -19.91 -13.47 -2.29
N LEU A 321 -20.94 -13.43 -3.13
CA LEU A 321 -21.39 -12.18 -3.75
C LEU A 321 -21.81 -11.14 -2.70
N SER A 322 -22.49 -11.60 -1.65
CA SER A 322 -22.88 -10.77 -0.51
C SER A 322 -21.67 -10.22 0.25
N TYR A 323 -20.68 -11.08 0.53
CA TYR A 323 -19.41 -10.71 1.17
C TYR A 323 -18.61 -9.69 0.34
N ILE A 324 -18.46 -9.92 -0.96
CA ILE A 324 -17.78 -8.97 -1.88
C ILE A 324 -18.52 -7.63 -1.91
N GLY A 325 -19.87 -7.65 -1.84
CA GLY A 325 -20.67 -6.46 -1.65
C GLY A 325 -20.33 -5.70 -0.36
N ALA A 326 -20.16 -6.42 0.76
CA ALA A 326 -19.75 -5.81 2.03
C ALA A 326 -18.32 -5.25 2.00
N VAL A 327 -17.38 -5.93 1.33
CA VAL A 327 -16.02 -5.42 1.08
C VAL A 327 -16.09 -4.12 0.29
N ARG A 328 -16.85 -4.09 -0.81
CA ARG A 328 -17.04 -2.90 -1.65
C ARG A 328 -17.72 -1.75 -0.89
N ASP A 329 -18.73 -2.01 -0.05
CA ASP A 329 -19.39 -0.96 0.74
C ASP A 329 -18.41 -0.36 1.77
N ALA A 330 -17.70 -1.21 2.52
CA ALA A 330 -16.70 -0.76 3.49
C ALA A 330 -15.57 0.04 2.82
N THR A 331 -15.16 -0.38 1.61
CA THR A 331 -14.00 0.19 0.92
C THR A 331 -14.31 1.37 0.01
N SER A 332 -15.55 1.52 -0.44
CA SER A 332 -16.01 2.64 -1.30
C SER A 332 -15.76 4.02 -0.69
N PHE A 333 -15.41 4.07 0.61
CA PHE A 333 -15.11 5.28 1.36
C PHE A 333 -13.64 5.43 1.76
N PHE A 334 -12.71 4.53 1.43
CA PHE A 334 -11.29 4.77 1.72
C PHE A 334 -10.81 6.10 1.11
N ASP A 335 -11.31 6.49 -0.06
CA ASP A 335 -11.07 7.81 -0.65
C ASP A 335 -11.68 8.96 0.18
N GLY A 336 -12.83 8.74 0.82
CA GLY A 336 -13.50 9.68 1.72
C GLY A 336 -12.89 9.79 3.12
N THR A 337 -12.37 8.68 3.68
CA THR A 337 -11.66 8.62 4.97
C THR A 337 -10.24 9.16 4.84
N ASN A 338 -9.55 8.86 3.74
CA ASN A 338 -8.30 9.52 3.35
C ASN A 338 -8.56 11.01 3.11
N ALA A 339 -9.63 11.37 2.40
CA ALA A 339 -10.05 12.77 2.31
C ALA A 339 -10.35 13.34 3.70
N MET A 340 -10.89 12.57 4.65
CA MET A 340 -11.15 13.03 6.02
C MET A 340 -9.88 13.44 6.76
N MET A 341 -8.78 12.68 6.58
CA MET A 341 -7.43 13.02 7.06
C MET A 341 -6.82 14.22 6.35
N LEU A 342 -7.14 14.40 5.06
CA LEU A 342 -6.82 15.61 4.30
C LEU A 342 -7.75 16.79 4.71
N THR A 343 -8.89 16.52 5.35
CA THR A 343 -9.91 17.51 5.70
C THR A 343 -9.81 17.99 7.15
N LYS A 344 -8.79 18.81 7.43
CA LYS A 344 -9.10 20.12 8.05
C LYS A 344 -9.34 21.19 6.98
N LEU A 345 -9.84 20.74 5.84
CA LEU A 345 -10.59 21.55 4.89
C LEU A 345 -11.90 21.98 5.55
N PRO A 346 -12.43 23.17 5.20
CA PRO A 346 -13.65 23.70 5.78
C PRO A 346 -14.88 22.91 5.29
N ALA A 347 -15.08 21.70 5.83
CA ALA A 347 -16.29 20.92 5.65
C ALA A 347 -17.31 21.29 6.74
N PRO A 348 -18.59 21.50 6.41
CA PRO A 348 -19.63 21.69 7.41
C PRO A 348 -19.69 20.50 8.39
N GLY A 349 -19.94 20.77 9.68
CA GLY A 349 -19.92 19.75 10.73
C GLY A 349 -20.85 18.55 10.51
N PHE A 350 -21.95 18.73 9.77
CA PHE A 350 -22.86 17.63 9.42
C PHE A 350 -22.24 16.64 8.42
N VAL A 351 -21.43 17.11 7.45
CA VAL A 351 -20.71 16.25 6.49
C VAL A 351 -19.70 15.40 7.24
N ARG A 352 -18.96 16.04 8.14
CA ARG A 352 -17.99 15.37 9.01
C ARG A 352 -18.66 14.31 9.88
N ASN A 353 -19.77 14.63 10.53
CA ASN A 353 -20.50 13.65 11.34
C ASN A 353 -21.04 12.49 10.49
N TRP A 354 -21.55 12.76 9.29
CA TRP A 354 -21.99 11.71 8.38
C TRP A 354 -20.85 10.77 7.96
N LEU A 355 -19.67 11.31 7.65
CA LEU A 355 -18.47 10.52 7.34
C LEU A 355 -18.04 9.65 8.53
N TYR A 356 -17.93 10.22 9.73
CA TYR A 356 -17.59 9.45 10.94
C TYR A 356 -18.59 8.34 11.22
N ASN A 357 -19.90 8.62 11.17
CA ASN A 357 -20.93 7.61 11.41
C ASN A 357 -20.83 6.44 10.40
N ARG A 358 -20.33 6.70 9.18
CA ARG A 358 -20.12 5.66 8.18
C ARG A 358 -18.86 4.84 8.47
N VAL A 359 -17.76 5.50 8.84
CA VAL A 359 -16.53 4.82 9.29
C VAL A 359 -16.85 3.92 10.49
N GLU A 360 -17.52 4.47 11.51
CA GLU A 360 -17.88 3.75 12.73
C GLU A 360 -18.71 2.48 12.45
N ARG A 361 -19.64 2.55 11.48
CA ARG A 361 -20.46 1.39 11.06
C ARG A 361 -19.62 0.18 10.64
N HIS A 362 -18.51 0.40 9.96
CA HIS A 362 -17.64 -0.67 9.47
C HIS A 362 -16.49 -0.95 10.44
N ALA A 363 -16.00 0.08 11.13
CA ALA A 363 -14.86 -0.03 12.02
C ALA A 363 -15.19 -0.77 13.33
N PHE A 364 -16.38 -0.57 13.88
CA PHE A 364 -16.81 -1.16 15.16
C PHE A 364 -17.41 -2.57 15.04
N ARG A 365 -16.99 -3.30 14.03
CA ARG A 365 -17.32 -4.71 13.80
C ARG A 365 -16.02 -5.48 13.60
N THR A 366 -16.02 -6.75 13.94
CA THR A 366 -14.84 -7.61 13.71
C THR A 366 -14.91 -8.27 12.34
N ALA A 367 -13.76 -8.70 11.81
CA ALA A 367 -13.74 -9.44 10.55
C ALA A 367 -14.54 -10.74 10.64
N ARG A 368 -14.46 -11.44 11.78
CA ARG A 368 -15.23 -12.67 12.05
C ARG A 368 -16.73 -12.43 11.93
N GLU A 369 -17.26 -11.40 12.59
CA GLU A 369 -18.70 -11.07 12.57
C GLU A 369 -19.22 -10.91 11.15
N VAL A 370 -18.51 -10.17 10.30
CA VAL A 370 -18.94 -9.93 8.92
C VAL A 370 -18.83 -11.18 8.07
N VAL A 371 -17.72 -11.92 8.18
CA VAL A 371 -17.54 -13.16 7.40
C VAL A 371 -18.63 -14.18 7.76
N GLU A 372 -18.93 -14.38 9.04
CA GLU A 372 -19.95 -15.36 9.48
C GLU A 372 -21.38 -15.00 9.07
N GLU A 373 -21.69 -13.71 8.84
CA GLU A 373 -22.99 -13.26 8.32
C GLU A 373 -23.20 -13.61 6.85
N HIS A 374 -22.12 -13.70 6.07
CA HIS A 374 -22.21 -13.86 4.62
C HIS A 374 -21.96 -15.29 4.15
N VAL A 375 -21.07 -16.04 4.80
CA VAL A 375 -20.67 -17.39 4.36
C VAL A 375 -20.86 -18.42 5.48
N THR A 376 -21.14 -19.68 5.12
CA THR A 376 -21.37 -20.75 6.12
C THR A 376 -20.31 -21.85 6.13
N ASP A 377 -19.65 -22.13 5.01
CA ASP A 377 -18.60 -23.14 4.90
C ASP A 377 -17.41 -22.75 5.81
N PRO A 378 -17.02 -23.59 6.78
CA PRO A 378 -15.98 -23.27 7.73
C PRO A 378 -14.60 -23.08 7.08
N ARG A 379 -14.32 -23.73 5.94
CA ARG A 379 -13.07 -23.54 5.19
C ARG A 379 -13.04 -22.19 4.50
N LEU A 380 -14.17 -21.77 3.92
CA LEU A 380 -14.29 -20.45 3.31
C LEU A 380 -14.20 -19.35 4.37
N ARG A 381 -14.81 -19.55 5.54
CA ARG A 381 -14.65 -18.64 6.69
C ARG A 381 -13.18 -18.51 7.08
N ALA A 382 -12.49 -19.63 7.27
CA ALA A 382 -11.06 -19.59 7.55
C ALA A 382 -10.28 -18.87 6.44
N LEU A 383 -10.49 -19.19 5.17
CA LEU A 383 -9.82 -18.51 4.05
C LEU A 383 -10.00 -16.99 4.09
N LEU A 384 -11.24 -16.50 4.25
CA LEU A 384 -11.55 -15.06 4.25
C LEU A 384 -11.12 -14.34 5.52
N SER A 385 -11.00 -15.05 6.64
CA SER A 385 -10.68 -14.48 7.96
C SER A 385 -9.21 -14.64 8.35
N SER A 386 -8.56 -15.73 7.93
CA SER A 386 -7.22 -16.14 8.36
C SER A 386 -6.14 -15.73 7.36
N GLY A 387 -6.50 -15.68 6.08
CA GLY A 387 -5.52 -15.51 5.03
C GLY A 387 -4.78 -14.17 5.03
N GLN A 388 -5.34 -13.22 5.77
CA GLN A 388 -4.90 -11.85 5.82
C GLN A 388 -4.31 -11.49 7.20
N MET A 389 -4.25 -12.43 8.14
CA MET A 389 -3.69 -12.18 9.49
C MET A 389 -2.24 -11.69 9.46
N ILE A 390 -1.47 -12.04 8.41
CA ILE A 390 -0.12 -11.52 8.19
C ILE A 390 -0.09 -9.99 8.12
N ASP A 391 -1.14 -9.35 7.60
CA ASP A 391 -1.12 -7.93 7.28
C ASP A 391 -1.49 -7.05 8.49
N TRP A 392 -1.89 -7.65 9.63
CA TRP A 392 -2.26 -6.90 10.85
C TRP A 392 -1.98 -7.62 12.19
N ASN A 393 -1.50 -8.87 12.18
CA ASN A 393 -1.06 -9.59 13.37
C ASN A 393 -2.15 -9.76 14.46
N LEU A 394 -3.43 -9.85 14.07
CA LEU A 394 -4.58 -10.03 14.96
C LEU A 394 -5.51 -11.13 14.44
N PRO A 395 -6.12 -11.93 15.34
CA PRO A 395 -7.11 -12.92 14.95
C PRO A 395 -8.41 -12.25 14.48
N PRO A 396 -9.23 -12.95 13.68
CA PRO A 396 -10.38 -12.33 13.00
C PRO A 396 -11.48 -11.84 13.94
N GLY A 397 -11.59 -12.40 15.15
CA GLY A 397 -12.49 -11.91 16.20
C GLY A 397 -12.00 -10.66 16.93
N GLN A 398 -10.82 -10.13 16.59
CA GLN A 398 -10.25 -8.92 17.21
C GLN A 398 -10.01 -7.79 16.21
N VAL A 399 -9.60 -8.11 14.98
CA VAL A 399 -9.34 -7.09 13.96
C VAL A 399 -10.63 -6.39 13.50
N SER A 400 -10.55 -5.08 13.31
CA SER A 400 -11.65 -4.29 12.73
C SER A 400 -11.97 -4.75 11.31
N TRP A 401 -13.27 -4.86 10.99
CA TRP A 401 -13.73 -5.18 9.64
C TRP A 401 -13.29 -4.15 8.61
N LEU A 402 -13.22 -2.86 8.97
CA LEU A 402 -12.75 -1.82 8.05
C LEU A 402 -11.32 -2.13 7.55
N VAL A 403 -10.46 -2.62 8.44
CA VAL A 403 -9.06 -2.96 8.14
C VAL A 403 -9.00 -4.22 7.27
N ALA A 404 -9.73 -5.27 7.66
CA ALA A 404 -9.79 -6.51 6.88
C ALA A 404 -10.36 -6.30 5.47
N ALA A 405 -11.44 -5.51 5.34
CA ALA A 405 -12.02 -5.16 4.04
C ALA A 405 -11.05 -4.35 3.16
N GLY A 406 -10.31 -3.41 3.76
CA GLY A 406 -9.27 -2.65 3.08
C GLY A 406 -8.20 -3.52 2.44
N MET A 407 -7.87 -4.64 3.09
CA MET A 407 -6.89 -5.60 2.58
C MET A 407 -7.50 -6.52 1.53
N MET A 408 -8.78 -6.91 1.69
CA MET A 408 -9.48 -7.68 0.67
C MET A 408 -9.61 -6.92 -0.67
N MET A 409 -9.76 -5.60 -0.61
CA MET A 409 -9.72 -4.73 -1.81
C MET A 409 -8.41 -4.85 -2.59
N TYR A 410 -7.27 -5.15 -1.96
CA TYR A 410 -6.01 -5.29 -2.69
C TYR A 410 -5.96 -6.48 -3.62
N TYR A 411 -6.75 -7.53 -3.36
CA TYR A 411 -6.88 -8.62 -4.33
C TYR A 411 -7.52 -8.13 -5.64
N ASP A 412 -8.46 -7.19 -5.58
CA ASP A 412 -9.06 -6.59 -6.80
C ASP A 412 -8.09 -5.63 -7.52
N LEU A 413 -7.17 -5.00 -6.80
CA LEU A 413 -6.18 -4.08 -7.38
C LEU A 413 -4.88 -4.77 -7.84
N GLY A 414 -4.68 -6.02 -7.40
CA GLY A 414 -3.42 -6.74 -7.50
C GLY A 414 -2.35 -6.22 -6.55
N GLY A 415 -1.39 -7.08 -6.22
CA GLY A 415 -0.18 -6.69 -5.51
C GLY A 415 1.06 -6.75 -6.37
N TYR A 416 2.03 -5.94 -5.95
CA TYR A 416 3.19 -5.58 -6.73
C TYR A 416 4.43 -5.57 -5.85
N TYR A 417 5.58 -5.88 -6.43
CA TYR A 417 6.86 -5.83 -5.76
C TYR A 417 7.77 -4.78 -6.42
N PRO A 418 8.45 -3.91 -5.66
CA PRO A 418 9.35 -2.90 -6.23
C PRO A 418 10.52 -3.56 -6.94
N SER A 419 10.71 -3.30 -8.25
CA SER A 419 11.81 -3.91 -8.99
C SER A 419 13.16 -3.41 -8.46
N GLY A 420 14.10 -4.32 -8.27
CA GLY A 420 15.39 -4.07 -7.62
C GLY A 420 15.31 -3.92 -6.10
N GLY A 421 14.21 -4.36 -5.49
CA GLY A 421 14.00 -4.40 -4.04
C GLY A 421 13.46 -3.12 -3.41
N SER A 422 12.95 -3.24 -2.18
CA SER A 422 12.29 -2.15 -1.45
C SER A 422 13.23 -0.99 -1.12
N ASN A 423 14.53 -1.28 -0.97
CA ASN A 423 15.56 -0.29 -0.69
C ASN A 423 15.60 0.84 -1.74
N ASN A 424 15.10 0.65 -2.96
CA ASN A 424 15.07 1.72 -3.95
C ASN A 424 14.10 2.85 -3.58
N ILE A 425 13.09 2.59 -2.74
CA ILE A 425 12.07 3.57 -2.34
C ILE A 425 12.69 4.79 -1.64
N PRO A 426 13.37 4.66 -0.48
CA PRO A 426 13.94 5.81 0.21
C PRO A 426 15.00 6.54 -0.63
N TYR A 427 15.85 5.80 -1.34
CA TYR A 427 16.91 6.40 -2.15
C TYR A 427 16.41 7.13 -3.40
N ALA A 428 15.23 6.77 -3.92
CA ALA A 428 14.58 7.52 -4.99
C ALA A 428 14.00 8.86 -4.49
N MET A 429 13.68 8.99 -3.19
CA MET A 429 13.19 10.24 -2.59
C MET A 429 14.33 11.18 -2.16
N MET A 430 15.48 10.65 -1.74
CA MET A 430 16.62 11.44 -1.23
C MET A 430 17.06 12.60 -2.15
N PRO A 431 17.19 12.44 -3.48
CA PRO A 431 17.65 13.54 -4.33
C PRO A 431 16.72 14.75 -4.31
N GLU A 432 15.41 14.55 -4.09
CA GLU A 432 14.45 15.65 -3.99
C GLU A 432 14.72 16.50 -2.74
N ILE A 433 15.09 15.84 -1.63
CA ILE A 433 15.45 16.48 -0.36
C ILE A 433 16.80 17.21 -0.49
N GLU A 434 17.80 16.53 -1.04
CA GLU A 434 19.17 17.04 -1.19
C GLU A 434 19.23 18.25 -2.13
N ARG A 435 18.46 18.24 -3.24
CA ARG A 435 18.44 19.33 -4.24
C ARG A 435 18.04 20.68 -3.65
N MET A 436 17.24 20.69 -2.59
CA MET A 436 16.76 21.90 -1.93
C MET A 436 17.63 22.35 -0.77
N GLY A 437 18.80 21.72 -0.59
CA GLY A 437 19.72 22.01 0.51
C GLY A 437 19.34 21.31 1.82
N GLY A 438 18.45 20.31 1.76
CA GLY A 438 18.16 19.41 2.87
C GLY A 438 19.18 18.28 2.99
N ALA A 439 19.00 17.40 3.98
CA ALA A 439 19.85 16.23 4.19
C ALA A 439 19.08 15.08 4.84
N VAL A 440 19.53 13.85 4.59
CA VAL A 440 19.10 12.64 5.31
C VAL A 440 20.32 12.07 6.04
N LEU A 441 20.27 12.05 7.37
CA LEU A 441 21.39 11.65 8.23
C LEU A 441 21.03 10.41 9.06
N CYS A 442 21.86 9.37 8.97
CA CYS A 442 21.71 8.09 9.67
C CYS A 442 22.57 8.04 10.94
N ASN A 443 22.35 7.07 11.84
CA ASN A 443 22.92 7.07 13.20
C ASN A 443 22.62 8.37 13.96
N ALA A 444 21.43 8.91 13.75
CA ALA A 444 20.95 10.19 14.22
C ALA A 444 19.77 10.00 15.20
N SER A 445 20.02 9.35 16.33
CA SER A 445 18.96 9.12 17.33
C SER A 445 18.56 10.42 18.02
N VAL A 446 17.26 10.73 17.97
CA VAL A 446 16.61 11.85 18.69
C VAL A 446 16.02 11.32 19.98
N ASP A 447 16.28 12.01 21.08
CA ASP A 447 15.80 11.63 22.42
C ASP A 447 14.60 12.49 22.85
N HIS A 448 14.62 13.79 22.56
CA HIS A 448 13.54 14.70 22.98
C HIS A 448 13.16 15.72 21.90
N ILE A 449 11.89 16.11 21.88
CA ILE A 449 11.37 17.25 21.14
C ILE A 449 11.38 18.47 22.06
N LEU A 450 12.09 19.52 21.63
CA LEU A 450 12.26 20.74 22.41
C LEU A 450 11.09 21.69 22.17
N THR A 451 10.51 22.22 23.24
CA THR A 451 9.48 23.27 23.18
C THR A 451 9.84 24.45 24.09
N GLU A 452 9.33 25.62 23.73
CA GLU A 452 9.29 26.80 24.61
C GLU A 452 7.82 27.21 24.74
N GLY A 453 7.23 26.97 25.91
CA GLY A 453 5.78 27.02 26.06
C GLY A 453 5.10 26.06 25.09
N ASN A 454 4.15 26.57 24.30
CA ASN A 454 3.38 25.82 23.32
C ASN A 454 3.99 25.84 21.90
N VAL A 455 5.25 26.19 21.73
CA VAL A 455 5.90 26.31 20.41
C VAL A 455 7.12 25.40 20.34
N VAL A 456 7.23 24.62 19.26
CA VAL A 456 8.40 23.77 19.02
C VAL A 456 9.65 24.60 18.74
N LYS A 457 10.81 24.11 19.17
CA LYS A 457 12.12 24.75 18.95
C LYS A 457 13.11 23.87 18.23
N GLY A 458 12.83 22.59 18.10
CA GLY A 458 13.72 21.62 17.47
C GLY A 458 13.76 20.31 18.24
N VAL A 459 14.90 19.64 18.19
CA VAL A 459 15.11 18.32 18.79
C VAL A 459 16.44 18.27 19.53
N ARG A 460 16.48 17.45 20.58
CA ARG A 460 17.71 17.03 21.26
C ARG A 460 18.06 15.61 20.84
N MET A 461 19.28 15.45 20.35
CA MET A 461 19.88 14.18 19.96
C MET A 461 20.36 13.40 21.19
N SER A 462 20.48 12.08 21.06
CA SER A 462 21.05 11.18 22.08
C SER A 462 22.48 11.50 22.53
N ASN A 463 23.25 12.15 21.67
CA ASN A 463 24.60 12.61 21.99
C ASN A 463 24.62 13.98 22.70
N GLY A 464 23.45 14.57 22.99
CA GLY A 464 23.28 15.87 23.62
C GLY A 464 23.26 17.06 22.66
N ASP A 465 23.46 16.87 21.35
CA ASP A 465 23.34 17.96 20.37
C ASP A 465 21.90 18.46 20.29
N GLU A 466 21.71 19.77 20.31
CA GLU A 466 20.42 20.41 20.05
C GLU A 466 20.40 20.98 18.63
N LEU A 467 19.37 20.63 17.86
CA LEU A 467 19.15 21.05 16.49
C LEU A 467 17.85 21.83 16.41
N HIS A 468 17.89 23.03 15.86
CA HIS A 468 16.75 23.94 15.85
C HIS A 468 16.06 24.01 14.49
N ALA A 469 14.72 23.98 14.50
CA ALA A 469 13.86 24.26 13.36
C ALA A 469 12.49 24.75 13.85
N PRO A 470 11.79 25.59 13.06
CA PRO A 470 10.45 26.06 13.41
C PRO A 470 9.37 24.98 13.25
N ILE A 471 9.69 23.88 12.55
CA ILE A 471 8.81 22.74 12.36
C ILE A 471 9.54 21.47 12.74
N VAL A 472 8.91 20.62 13.53
CA VAL A 472 9.34 19.25 13.80
C VAL A 472 8.21 18.31 13.42
N VAL A 473 8.55 17.23 12.71
CA VAL A 473 7.62 16.16 12.38
C VAL A 473 8.14 14.86 12.94
N SER A 474 7.34 14.17 13.75
CA SER A 474 7.63 12.81 14.16
C SER A 474 7.07 11.81 13.16
N ALA A 475 7.95 10.99 12.58
CA ALA A 475 7.63 9.79 11.81
C ALA A 475 8.05 8.51 12.59
N ALA A 476 8.16 8.61 13.92
CA ALA A 476 8.68 7.56 14.80
C ALA A 476 7.59 6.66 15.42
N GLY A 477 6.31 6.88 15.10
CA GLY A 477 5.18 6.16 15.67
C GLY A 477 4.63 6.78 16.97
N PHE A 478 3.48 6.26 17.44
CA PHE A 478 2.74 6.82 18.57
C PHE A 478 3.55 6.82 19.86
N SER A 479 3.97 5.64 20.35
CA SER A 479 4.64 5.51 21.65
C SER A 479 5.98 6.23 21.69
N ASN A 480 6.79 6.14 20.63
CA ASN A 480 8.04 6.89 20.59
C ASN A 480 7.82 8.41 20.65
N THR A 481 6.73 8.91 20.05
CA THR A 481 6.43 10.35 20.05
C THR A 481 5.89 10.82 21.40
N TYR A 482 4.82 10.20 21.88
CA TYR A 482 4.08 10.68 23.06
C TYR A 482 4.64 10.19 24.39
N GLU A 483 5.33 9.05 24.42
CA GLU A 483 5.81 8.44 25.67
C GLU A 483 7.32 8.61 25.87
N LYS A 484 8.10 8.80 24.79
CA LYS A 484 9.57 8.91 24.88
C LYS A 484 10.10 10.31 24.55
N MET A 485 9.67 10.90 23.44
CA MET A 485 10.23 12.17 22.96
C MET A 485 9.55 13.42 23.51
N LEU A 486 8.34 13.29 24.06
CA LEU A 486 7.59 14.37 24.68
C LEU A 486 7.42 14.12 26.18
N GLU A 487 7.59 15.17 26.96
CA GLU A 487 7.27 15.20 28.38
C GLU A 487 5.78 15.48 28.57
N ARG A 488 5.22 14.93 29.64
CA ARG A 488 3.78 15.05 29.95
C ARG A 488 3.35 16.51 30.12
N GLU A 489 4.22 17.36 30.66
CA GLU A 489 3.99 18.78 30.90
C GLU A 489 3.94 19.59 29.60
N GLN A 490 4.48 19.08 28.50
CA GLN A 490 4.39 19.73 27.18
C GLN A 490 3.00 19.53 26.55
N LEU A 491 2.24 18.52 26.97
CA LEU A 491 0.94 18.17 26.40
C LEU A 491 -0.17 19.01 27.04
N SER A 492 -1.16 19.41 26.23
CA SER A 492 -2.39 19.99 26.78
C SER A 492 -3.19 18.92 27.54
N PRO A 493 -4.00 19.28 28.55
CA PRO A 493 -4.71 18.30 29.39
C PRO A 493 -5.59 17.32 28.60
N ASP A 494 -6.21 17.78 27.51
CA ASP A 494 -7.02 16.96 26.61
C ASP A 494 -6.19 15.95 25.81
N VAL A 495 -4.99 16.34 25.37
CA VAL A 495 -4.05 15.45 24.66
C VAL A 495 -3.45 14.44 25.62
N ALA A 496 -3.02 14.86 26.82
CA ALA A 496 -2.51 13.95 27.84
C ALA A 496 -3.54 12.88 28.23
N ALA A 497 -4.80 13.29 28.44
CA ALA A 497 -5.89 12.36 28.72
C ALA A 497 -6.18 11.41 27.55
N ALA A 498 -6.08 11.88 26.29
CA ALA A 498 -6.23 11.03 25.12
C ALA A 498 -5.09 10.02 24.96
N VAL A 499 -3.85 10.40 25.29
CA VAL A 499 -2.70 9.48 25.34
C VAL A 499 -2.92 8.41 26.42
N ASP A 500 -3.29 8.81 27.63
CA ASP A 500 -3.60 7.86 28.72
C ASP A 500 -4.73 6.90 28.31
N ARG A 501 -5.78 7.42 27.66
CA ARG A 501 -6.88 6.59 27.13
C ARG A 501 -6.38 5.61 26.08
N THR A 502 -5.59 6.08 25.10
CA THR A 502 -5.03 5.25 24.03
C THR A 502 -4.27 4.07 24.63
N ASN A 503 -3.38 4.32 25.59
CA ASN A 503 -2.60 3.29 26.27
C ASN A 503 -3.46 2.33 27.12
N ALA A 504 -4.67 2.74 27.52
CA ALA A 504 -5.59 1.90 28.27
C ALA A 504 -6.41 0.95 27.38
N ILE A 505 -6.64 1.31 26.10
CA ILE A 505 -7.52 0.55 25.21
C ILE A 505 -6.81 -0.10 24.02
N LEU A 506 -5.61 0.37 23.65
CA LEU A 506 -4.80 -0.19 22.58
C LEU A 506 -3.44 -0.63 23.11
N LYS A 507 -2.93 -1.72 22.55
CA LYS A 507 -1.56 -2.17 22.79
C LYS A 507 -0.72 -2.00 21.52
N PRO A 508 0.62 -2.05 21.63
CA PRO A 508 1.46 -2.35 20.47
C PRO A 508 0.98 -3.64 19.81
N SER A 509 0.90 -3.65 18.48
CA SER A 509 0.56 -4.85 17.70
C SER A 509 1.54 -5.99 17.99
N HIS A 510 1.05 -7.23 17.85
CA HIS A 510 1.94 -8.39 17.95
C HIS A 510 3.09 -8.30 16.94
N SER A 511 4.21 -8.87 17.36
CA SER A 511 5.42 -8.95 16.54
C SER A 511 5.47 -10.26 15.77
N HIS A 512 6.48 -10.40 14.91
CA HIS A 512 6.74 -11.58 14.11
C HIS A 512 8.13 -12.14 14.39
N ILE A 513 8.32 -13.41 14.05
CA ILE A 513 9.63 -14.03 13.86
C ILE A 513 9.81 -14.28 12.37
N CYS A 514 10.94 -13.86 11.81
CA CYS A 514 11.23 -14.01 10.38
C CYS A 514 12.50 -14.82 10.17
N ALA A 515 12.47 -15.79 9.25
CA ALA A 515 13.65 -16.44 8.71
C ALA A 515 14.06 -15.83 7.38
N TYR A 516 15.33 -15.45 7.28
CA TYR A 516 16.01 -15.03 6.06
C TYR A 516 16.85 -16.20 5.55
N ILE A 517 16.38 -16.86 4.48
CA ILE A 517 17.01 -18.06 3.92
C ILE A 517 17.69 -17.74 2.59
N SER A 518 18.97 -18.06 2.50
CA SER A 518 19.81 -17.93 1.31
C SER A 518 19.96 -19.26 0.57
N LEU A 519 19.81 -19.23 -0.76
CA LEU A 519 19.95 -20.39 -1.64
C LEU A 519 21.00 -20.15 -2.73
N ASP A 520 21.80 -21.18 -3.07
CA ASP A 520 22.87 -21.14 -4.08
C ASP A 520 22.43 -21.58 -5.50
N GLY A 521 21.21 -21.19 -5.88
CA GLY A 521 20.69 -21.37 -7.23
C GLY A 521 19.67 -20.30 -7.60
N PRO A 522 19.31 -20.15 -8.89
CA PRO A 522 18.28 -19.20 -9.32
C PRO A 522 16.86 -19.70 -8.95
N PRO A 523 15.85 -18.81 -8.85
CA PRO A 523 14.52 -19.16 -8.35
C PRO A 523 13.86 -20.29 -9.14
N GLU A 524 14.09 -20.32 -10.45
CA GLU A 524 13.54 -21.30 -11.37
C GLU A 524 14.07 -22.71 -11.13
N ALA A 525 15.30 -22.86 -10.62
CA ALA A 525 15.89 -24.18 -10.32
C ALA A 525 15.11 -24.91 -9.22
N PHE A 526 14.58 -24.14 -8.25
CA PHE A 526 13.82 -24.65 -7.11
C PHE A 526 12.30 -24.58 -7.32
N GLY A 527 11.85 -23.95 -8.41
CA GLY A 527 10.44 -23.73 -8.70
C GLY A 527 9.78 -22.65 -7.84
N LEU A 528 10.57 -21.74 -7.24
CA LEU A 528 10.06 -20.66 -6.40
C LEU A 528 9.06 -19.79 -7.17
N LYS A 529 8.00 -19.34 -6.48
CA LYS A 529 6.90 -18.59 -7.08
C LYS A 529 6.85 -17.17 -6.55
N SER A 530 6.28 -16.26 -7.34
CA SER A 530 6.10 -14.85 -6.98
C SER A 530 4.94 -14.60 -6.01
N TRP A 531 4.03 -15.57 -5.85
CA TRP A 531 2.92 -15.51 -4.89
C TRP A 531 3.33 -16.04 -3.51
N ASN A 532 2.54 -15.76 -2.48
CA ASN A 532 2.85 -16.21 -1.12
C ASN A 532 2.12 -17.51 -0.77
N ILE A 533 2.66 -18.23 0.22
CA ILE A 533 2.00 -19.38 0.83
C ILE A 533 1.69 -19.06 2.28
N HIS A 534 0.44 -19.14 2.68
CA HIS A 534 0.02 -19.07 4.09
C HIS A 534 -0.36 -20.47 4.55
N SER A 535 0.40 -21.00 5.49
CA SER A 535 0.35 -22.40 5.86
C SER A 535 -0.06 -22.55 7.32
N PHE A 536 -1.16 -23.27 7.54
CA PHE A 536 -1.62 -23.68 8.85
C PHE A 536 -1.22 -25.14 9.13
N PRO A 537 -0.88 -25.48 10.38
CA PRO A 537 -0.51 -26.84 10.75
C PRO A 537 -1.69 -27.81 10.65
N GLU A 538 -2.79 -27.55 11.37
CA GLU A 538 -3.92 -28.48 11.55
C GLU A 538 -5.24 -27.75 11.86
N LEU A 539 -5.64 -26.75 11.08
CA LEU A 539 -6.93 -26.06 11.27
C LEU A 539 -8.15 -27.01 11.35
N PRO A 540 -8.20 -28.20 10.70
CA PRO A 540 -9.31 -29.14 10.88
C PRO A 540 -9.54 -29.56 12.35
N LYS A 541 -8.49 -29.66 13.18
CA LYS A 541 -8.59 -29.93 14.63
C LYS A 541 -9.42 -28.87 15.34
N TYR A 542 -9.32 -27.62 14.88
CA TYR A 542 -10.05 -26.46 15.39
C TYR A 542 -11.37 -26.23 14.65
N LYS A 543 -11.82 -27.17 13.80
CA LYS A 543 -12.97 -27.00 12.89
C LYS A 543 -12.85 -25.74 12.04
N TYR A 544 -11.62 -25.41 11.65
CA TYR A 544 -11.26 -24.20 10.92
C TYR A 544 -11.52 -22.88 11.69
N ASP A 545 -11.71 -22.92 13.01
CA ASP A 545 -11.76 -21.71 13.85
C ASP A 545 -10.35 -21.21 14.14
N VAL A 546 -10.04 -20.04 13.56
CA VAL A 546 -8.71 -19.42 13.61
C VAL A 546 -8.46 -18.78 14.95
N ASP A 547 -9.47 -18.15 15.56
CA ASP A 547 -9.34 -17.56 16.90
C ASP A 547 -9.02 -18.66 17.93
N ALA A 548 -9.65 -19.83 17.81
CA ALA A 548 -9.37 -20.98 18.67
C ALA A 548 -7.93 -21.50 18.51
N TYR A 549 -7.42 -21.57 17.29
CA TYR A 549 -6.01 -21.91 17.04
C TYR A 549 -5.07 -20.87 17.66
N MET A 550 -5.34 -19.58 17.46
CA MET A 550 -4.49 -18.50 17.96
C MET A 550 -4.47 -18.43 19.48
N ALA A 551 -5.59 -18.75 20.15
CA ALA A 551 -5.65 -18.82 21.61
C ALA A 551 -4.65 -19.85 22.18
N ASP A 552 -4.57 -21.04 21.57
CA ASP A 552 -3.57 -22.06 21.95
C ASP A 552 -2.14 -21.61 21.60
N PHE A 553 -1.96 -20.98 20.43
CA PHE A 553 -0.65 -20.49 19.98
C PHE A 553 -0.08 -19.39 20.88
N TYR A 554 -0.94 -18.51 21.41
CA TYR A 554 -0.52 -17.45 22.34
C TYR A 554 -0.13 -17.98 23.71
N ASP A 555 -0.67 -19.13 24.14
CA ASP A 555 -0.29 -19.79 25.40
C ASP A 555 1.11 -20.42 25.28
N ASP A 556 1.35 -21.19 24.23
CA ASP A 556 2.67 -21.73 23.91
C ASP A 556 2.88 -21.83 22.37
N PRO A 557 3.72 -20.94 21.79
CA PRO A 557 4.05 -20.97 20.37
C PRO A 557 4.70 -22.26 19.89
N PHE A 558 5.13 -23.13 20.81
CA PHE A 558 5.72 -24.43 20.51
C PHE A 558 4.86 -25.62 20.93
N ALA A 559 3.60 -25.40 21.32
CA ALA A 559 2.67 -26.49 21.65
C ALA A 559 2.41 -27.43 20.47
N GLN A 560 2.57 -26.93 19.24
CA GLN A 560 2.46 -27.68 18.01
C GLN A 560 3.82 -27.79 17.32
N LYS A 561 4.03 -28.88 16.58
CA LYS A 561 5.24 -29.10 15.78
C LYS A 561 5.40 -28.04 14.69
N GLU A 562 4.27 -27.53 14.20
CA GLU A 562 4.16 -26.57 13.11
C GLU A 562 3.29 -25.38 13.57
N CYS A 563 3.52 -24.19 13.00
CA CYS A 563 2.72 -22.99 13.27
C CYS A 563 2.20 -22.37 11.97
N LEU A 564 1.25 -21.43 12.12
CA LEU A 564 0.88 -20.48 11.07
C LEU A 564 2.13 -19.78 10.57
N MET A 565 2.45 -20.00 9.30
CA MET A 565 3.60 -19.41 8.64
C MET A 565 3.23 -18.84 7.29
N THR A 566 3.81 -17.69 6.97
CA THR A 566 3.80 -17.19 5.59
C THR A 566 5.16 -17.40 4.96
N LEU A 567 5.19 -18.01 3.79
CA LEU A 567 6.39 -18.14 2.95
C LEU A 567 6.26 -17.19 1.76
N THR A 568 7.32 -16.43 1.52
CA THR A 568 7.41 -15.51 0.39
C THR A 568 8.81 -15.50 -0.24
N CYS A 569 8.89 -15.34 -1.55
CA CYS A 569 10.13 -15.44 -2.31
C CYS A 569 10.44 -14.12 -3.03
N PRO A 570 11.12 -13.14 -2.39
CA PRO A 570 11.46 -11.86 -3.03
C PRO A 570 12.23 -12.03 -4.34
N SER A 571 13.15 -13.00 -4.39
CA SER A 571 13.94 -13.32 -5.59
C SER A 571 13.09 -13.79 -6.78
N ALA A 572 11.94 -14.42 -6.54
CA ALA A 572 10.99 -14.80 -7.58
C ALA A 572 10.03 -13.64 -7.97
N LYS A 573 9.86 -12.65 -7.08
CA LYS A 573 9.03 -11.46 -7.31
C LYS A 573 9.77 -10.37 -8.06
N ASP A 574 11.07 -10.25 -7.85
CA ASP A 574 11.89 -9.19 -8.43
C ASP A 574 12.52 -9.60 -9.76
N PRO A 575 12.07 -9.03 -10.91
CA PRO A 575 12.63 -9.35 -12.21
C PRO A 575 14.10 -8.94 -12.37
N LEU A 576 14.63 -8.09 -11.48
CA LEU A 576 16.02 -7.65 -11.50
C LEU A 576 16.92 -8.48 -10.56
N TYR A 577 16.37 -9.37 -9.74
CA TYR A 577 17.14 -10.09 -8.73
C TYR A 577 18.27 -10.91 -9.35
N GLY A 578 18.00 -11.73 -10.36
CA GLY A 578 19.01 -12.58 -11.00
C GLY A 578 20.13 -11.80 -11.71
N LYS A 579 19.85 -10.55 -12.12
CA LYS A 579 20.88 -9.63 -12.65
C LYS A 579 21.78 -9.10 -11.53
N ASP A 580 21.17 -8.85 -10.37
CA ASP A 580 21.85 -8.29 -9.20
C ASP A 580 22.66 -9.32 -8.44
N MET A 581 22.07 -10.50 -8.24
CA MET A 581 22.59 -11.67 -7.53
C MET A 581 22.55 -12.92 -8.44
N PRO A 582 23.46 -13.03 -9.43
CA PRO A 582 23.46 -14.16 -10.37
C PRO A 582 23.61 -15.51 -9.67
N GLY A 583 22.76 -16.47 -10.03
CA GLY A 583 22.81 -17.84 -9.50
C GLY A 583 22.45 -17.97 -8.02
N ARG A 584 21.74 -16.99 -7.46
CA ARG A 584 21.32 -16.98 -6.05
C ARG A 584 19.82 -16.70 -5.94
N SER A 585 19.22 -17.17 -4.86
CA SER A 585 17.83 -16.87 -4.50
C SER A 585 17.70 -16.63 -3.01
N ASN A 586 16.64 -15.92 -2.63
CA ASN A 586 16.27 -15.73 -1.23
C ASN A 586 14.81 -16.14 -1.00
N VAL A 587 14.54 -16.61 0.22
CA VAL A 587 13.21 -16.90 0.72
C VAL A 587 13.07 -16.27 2.11
N LEU A 588 11.89 -15.74 2.38
CA LEU A 588 11.48 -15.25 3.68
C LEU A 588 10.35 -16.14 4.20
N LEU A 589 10.44 -16.55 5.46
CA LEU A 589 9.32 -17.15 6.16
C LEU A 589 9.02 -16.36 7.42
N LEU A 590 7.74 -16.20 7.75
CA LEU A 590 7.29 -15.41 8.89
C LEU A 590 6.32 -16.23 9.75
N ILE A 591 6.55 -16.24 11.05
CA ILE A 591 5.56 -16.63 12.06
C ILE A 591 5.01 -15.33 12.64
N GLU A 592 3.70 -15.19 12.57
CA GLU A 592 2.95 -14.00 12.98
C GLU A 592 2.30 -14.23 14.36
N GLY A 593 1.99 -13.14 15.06
CA GLY A 593 1.28 -13.17 16.33
C GLY A 593 2.14 -13.63 17.51
N ILE A 594 3.44 -13.33 17.51
CA ILE A 594 4.31 -13.76 18.61
C ILE A 594 3.84 -13.09 19.91
N PRO A 595 3.51 -13.86 20.96
CA PRO A 595 2.95 -13.31 22.19
C PRO A 595 3.99 -12.48 22.94
N ASP A 596 3.53 -11.40 23.58
CA ASP A 596 4.35 -10.50 24.39
C ASP A 596 5.17 -11.24 25.45
N ALA A 597 4.61 -12.30 26.04
CA ALA A 597 5.28 -13.13 27.03
C ALA A 597 6.58 -13.75 26.49
N TRP A 598 6.63 -14.11 25.20
CA TRP A 598 7.86 -14.60 24.57
C TRP A 598 8.93 -13.50 24.53
N TYR A 599 8.53 -12.27 24.18
CA TYR A 599 9.43 -11.12 24.15
C TYR A 599 9.96 -10.77 25.55
N GLU A 600 9.08 -10.74 26.55
CA GLU A 600 9.39 -10.37 27.94
C GLU A 600 10.42 -11.32 28.58
N ASN A 601 10.45 -12.60 28.17
CA ASN A 601 11.45 -13.57 28.62
C ASN A 601 12.89 -13.19 28.20
N PHE A 602 13.07 -12.36 27.18
CA PHE A 602 14.38 -12.06 26.59
C PHE A 602 14.72 -10.57 26.52
N GLU A 603 13.75 -9.67 26.69
CA GLU A 603 13.88 -8.20 26.71
C GLU A 603 15.05 -7.67 27.56
N PRO A 604 15.36 -8.21 28.77
CA PRO A 604 16.47 -7.72 29.57
C PRO A 604 17.87 -7.91 28.95
N SER A 605 17.98 -8.72 27.90
CA SER A 605 19.27 -9.01 27.24
C SER A 605 19.62 -7.96 26.16
N ARG A 606 20.89 -7.88 25.76
CA ARG A 606 21.36 -6.91 24.75
C ARG A 606 21.69 -7.60 23.44
N HIS A 607 21.55 -6.87 22.33
CA HIS A 607 22.05 -7.32 21.02
C HIS A 607 23.54 -7.69 21.11
N GLY A 608 23.91 -8.85 20.55
CA GLY A 608 25.25 -9.44 20.67
C GLY A 608 25.58 -10.11 22.02
N ARG A 609 24.70 -10.02 23.02
CA ARG A 609 24.85 -10.66 24.34
C ARG A 609 23.52 -11.31 24.79
N ARG A 610 23.05 -12.27 23.99
CA ARG A 610 21.81 -13.02 24.24
C ARG A 610 22.09 -14.32 25.03
N PRO A 611 21.19 -14.73 25.94
CA PRO A 611 21.35 -15.96 26.73
C PRO A 611 21.25 -17.21 25.84
N ASP A 612 21.73 -18.36 26.32
CA ASP A 612 21.69 -19.60 25.55
C ASP A 612 20.26 -20.09 25.30
N ALA A 613 19.34 -19.89 26.26
CA ALA A 613 17.91 -20.17 26.07
C ALA A 613 17.28 -19.41 24.89
N TYR A 614 17.76 -18.18 24.60
CA TYR A 614 17.32 -17.43 23.42
C TYR A 614 17.84 -18.06 22.13
N LYS A 615 19.09 -18.53 22.11
CA LYS A 615 19.69 -19.21 20.95
C LYS A 615 18.99 -20.54 20.69
N GLU A 616 18.66 -21.28 21.74
CA GLU A 616 17.90 -22.52 21.66
C GLU A 616 16.49 -22.27 21.10
N ALA A 617 15.78 -21.25 21.61
CA ALA A 617 14.48 -20.85 21.06
C ALA A 617 14.57 -20.45 19.58
N LYS A 618 15.59 -19.68 19.17
CA LYS A 618 15.87 -19.38 17.76
C LYS A 618 16.08 -20.65 16.93
N GLY A 619 16.86 -21.61 17.43
CA GLY A 619 17.13 -22.88 16.72
C GLY A 619 15.89 -23.75 16.53
N ARG A 620 14.93 -23.70 17.47
CA ARG A 620 13.63 -24.36 17.30
C ARG A 620 12.83 -23.74 16.16
N PHE A 621 12.73 -22.40 16.11
CA PHE A 621 12.07 -21.72 14.99
C PHE A 621 12.78 -21.96 13.66
N GLU A 622 14.12 -21.92 13.65
CA GLU A 622 14.93 -22.22 12.46
C GLU A 622 14.57 -23.60 11.88
N SER A 623 14.50 -24.62 12.73
CA SER A 623 14.11 -25.97 12.31
C SER A 623 12.70 -25.99 11.70
N MET A 624 11.74 -25.31 12.33
CA MET A 624 10.37 -25.22 11.82
C MET A 624 10.28 -24.51 10.46
N PHE A 625 11.08 -23.45 10.26
CA PHE A 625 11.12 -22.73 8.99
C PHE A 625 11.75 -23.55 7.86
N VAL A 626 12.85 -24.26 8.16
CA VAL A 626 13.51 -25.14 7.17
C VAL A 626 12.56 -26.27 6.78
N ASP A 627 11.93 -26.94 7.76
CA ASP A 627 10.94 -27.98 7.50
C ASP A 627 9.79 -27.46 6.61
N ARG A 628 9.26 -26.26 6.93
CA ARG A 628 8.20 -25.62 6.14
C ARG A 628 8.64 -25.26 4.73
N LEU A 629 9.86 -24.78 4.54
CA LEU A 629 10.42 -24.49 3.22
C LEU A 629 10.50 -25.77 2.38
N LEU A 630 11.08 -26.83 2.93
CA LEU A 630 11.28 -28.10 2.22
C LEU A 630 9.96 -28.83 1.93
N LYS A 631 8.92 -28.60 2.75
CA LYS A 631 7.55 -29.09 2.48
C LYS A 631 7.02 -28.63 1.12
N TYR A 632 7.24 -27.36 0.76
CA TYR A 632 6.72 -26.75 -0.47
C TYR A 632 7.74 -26.71 -1.61
N TYR A 633 9.02 -26.60 -1.26
CA TYR A 633 10.13 -26.49 -2.21
C TYR A 633 11.21 -27.51 -1.87
N PRO A 634 10.95 -28.81 -2.09
CA PRO A 634 11.87 -29.91 -1.75
C PRO A 634 13.24 -29.75 -2.44
N ARG A 635 13.27 -29.16 -3.64
CA ARG A 635 14.51 -28.89 -4.38
C ARG A 635 15.47 -27.91 -3.71
N CYS A 636 15.01 -27.20 -2.67
CA CYS A 636 15.90 -26.38 -1.84
C CYS A 636 16.77 -27.23 -0.90
N GLU A 637 16.47 -28.52 -0.72
CA GLU A 637 17.28 -29.43 0.10
C GLU A 637 18.72 -29.49 -0.42
N GLY A 638 19.70 -29.30 0.46
CA GLY A 638 21.12 -29.24 0.10
C GLY A 638 21.58 -27.93 -0.54
N HIS A 639 20.68 -26.98 -0.80
CA HIS A 639 20.97 -25.68 -1.42
C HIS A 639 20.85 -24.49 -0.45
N ILE A 640 20.44 -24.75 0.79
CA ILE A 640 20.40 -23.75 1.86
C ILE A 640 21.82 -23.42 2.32
N THR A 641 22.27 -22.20 2.06
CA THR A 641 23.62 -21.73 2.41
C THR A 641 23.66 -20.97 3.73
N ASN A 642 22.56 -20.30 4.09
CA ASN A 642 22.44 -19.57 5.34
C ASN A 642 20.98 -19.48 5.77
N VAL A 643 20.75 -19.55 7.07
CA VAL A 643 19.47 -19.19 7.71
C VAL A 643 19.78 -18.20 8.82
N GLU A 644 19.11 -17.06 8.83
CA GLU A 644 19.19 -16.12 9.95
C GLU A 644 17.78 -15.79 10.42
N ILE A 645 17.60 -15.76 11.75
CA ILE A 645 16.29 -15.57 12.37
C ILE A 645 16.22 -14.20 13.03
N SER A 646 15.31 -13.34 12.56
CA SER A 646 14.89 -12.14 13.25
C SER A 646 13.77 -12.45 14.25
N THR A 647 13.75 -11.69 15.34
CA THR A 647 12.83 -11.84 16.47
C THR A 647 12.26 -10.47 16.84
N PRO A 648 11.26 -10.37 17.72
CA PRO A 648 10.75 -9.09 18.21
C PRO A 648 11.84 -8.13 18.73
N LEU A 649 12.85 -8.68 19.44
CA LEU A 649 14.03 -7.92 19.88
C LEU A 649 14.93 -7.36 18.76
N THR A 650 14.89 -7.96 17.58
CA THR A 650 15.60 -7.51 16.39
C THR A 650 14.87 -6.30 15.79
N ALA A 651 13.55 -6.37 15.67
CA ALA A 651 12.71 -5.25 15.25
C ALA A 651 12.84 -4.05 16.20
N GLU A 652 12.77 -4.26 17.52
CA GLU A 652 12.99 -3.19 18.48
C GLU A 652 14.37 -2.54 18.33
N HIS A 653 15.42 -3.35 18.14
CA HIS A 653 16.78 -2.83 18.00
C HIS A 653 16.96 -1.96 16.75
N PHE A 654 16.58 -2.47 15.59
CA PHE A 654 16.90 -1.86 14.30
C PHE A 654 15.89 -0.79 13.85
N ILE A 655 14.59 -1.01 14.06
CA ILE A 655 13.54 -0.07 13.63
C ILE A 655 12.89 0.70 14.78
N ASN A 656 13.32 0.47 16.03
CA ASN A 656 12.78 1.14 17.23
C ASN A 656 11.27 0.92 17.43
N ALA A 657 10.75 -0.21 16.95
CA ALA A 657 9.38 -0.63 17.16
C ALA A 657 9.19 -1.09 18.62
N PRO A 658 8.31 -0.45 19.42
CA PRO A 658 8.03 -0.89 20.79
C PRO A 658 7.64 -2.36 20.84
N LYS A 659 8.30 -3.17 21.69
CA LYS A 659 8.12 -4.63 21.77
C LYS A 659 8.30 -5.40 20.44
N GLY A 660 8.89 -4.76 19.43
CA GLY A 660 8.99 -5.31 18.08
C GLY A 660 7.70 -5.27 17.26
N ALA A 661 6.70 -4.46 17.65
CA ALA A 661 5.41 -4.37 16.99
C ALA A 661 5.51 -4.16 15.47
N SER A 662 4.82 -4.98 14.68
CA SER A 662 4.91 -4.98 13.22
C SER A 662 4.15 -3.84 12.56
N TYR A 663 3.05 -3.39 13.17
CA TYR A 663 2.07 -2.47 12.58
C TYR A 663 1.71 -1.29 13.49
N GLY A 664 2.64 -0.87 14.35
CA GLY A 664 2.38 0.16 15.35
C GLY A 664 1.43 -0.34 16.44
N LEU A 665 0.34 0.38 16.69
CA LEU A 665 -0.73 -0.05 17.61
C LEU A 665 -1.66 -1.05 16.94
N GLU A 666 -2.32 -1.90 17.74
CA GLU A 666 -3.31 -2.88 17.28
C GLU A 666 -4.47 -2.21 16.51
N TRP A 667 -4.95 -2.89 15.46
CA TRP A 667 -6.02 -2.42 14.56
C TRP A 667 -7.39 -2.99 14.94
N THR A 668 -7.74 -2.91 16.24
CA THR A 668 -9.06 -3.33 16.76
C THR A 668 -10.14 -2.28 16.47
N PRO A 669 -11.43 -2.60 16.64
CA PRO A 669 -12.52 -1.62 16.65
C PRO A 669 -12.24 -0.32 17.42
N GLU A 670 -11.63 -0.42 18.61
CA GLU A 670 -11.32 0.69 19.50
C GLU A 670 -10.28 1.65 18.91
N HIS A 671 -9.46 1.20 17.96
CA HIS A 671 -8.49 2.05 17.25
C HIS A 671 -9.20 3.21 16.56
N PHE A 672 -10.40 2.94 16.04
CA PHE A 672 -11.21 3.91 15.31
C PHE A 672 -12.11 4.77 16.21
N ASP A 673 -11.84 4.82 17.51
CA ASP A 673 -12.52 5.75 18.40
C ASP A 673 -12.35 7.19 17.91
N ARG A 674 -13.50 7.84 17.69
CA ARG A 674 -13.56 9.18 17.12
C ARG A 674 -12.79 10.21 17.93
N GLN A 675 -12.79 10.12 19.27
CA GLN A 675 -12.06 11.07 20.10
C GLN A 675 -10.55 10.93 19.87
N LEU A 676 -10.04 9.71 19.72
CA LEU A 676 -8.62 9.47 19.44
C LEU A 676 -8.21 10.04 18.08
N HIS A 677 -9.02 9.83 17.04
CA HIS A 677 -8.81 10.39 15.69
C HIS A 677 -9.05 11.90 15.58
N GLU A 678 -9.67 12.53 16.58
CA GLU A 678 -9.77 13.99 16.65
C GLU A 678 -8.65 14.64 17.50
N THR A 679 -7.87 13.83 18.24
CA THR A 679 -6.88 14.34 19.23
C THR A 679 -5.45 13.84 19.01
N VAL A 680 -5.20 12.53 18.96
CA VAL A 680 -3.85 11.93 18.95
C VAL A 680 -3.48 11.28 17.62
N PHE A 681 -4.44 10.72 16.90
CA PHE A 681 -4.23 10.15 15.56
C PHE A 681 -4.50 11.22 14.50
N THR A 682 -3.75 12.33 14.57
CA THR A 682 -3.89 13.45 13.64
C THR A 682 -2.54 13.99 13.17
N PRO A 683 -2.46 14.58 11.96
CA PRO A 683 -1.20 15.11 11.46
C PRO A 683 -0.59 16.24 12.30
N LYS A 684 -1.40 17.08 12.98
CA LYS A 684 -0.90 18.18 13.82
C LYS A 684 -1.09 17.82 15.29
N ILE A 685 -0.01 17.77 16.07
CA ILE A 685 -0.11 17.58 17.52
C ILE A 685 -0.78 18.82 18.11
N ARG A 686 -1.95 18.61 18.74
CA ARG A 686 -2.75 19.69 19.30
C ARG A 686 -2.03 20.31 20.50
N GLY A 687 -2.14 21.64 20.63
CA GLY A 687 -1.56 22.38 21.73
C GLY A 687 -0.07 22.71 21.58
N ILE A 688 0.62 22.21 20.55
CA ILE A 688 2.04 22.53 20.28
C ILE A 688 2.19 23.02 18.83
N ASP A 689 2.44 24.31 18.66
CA ASP A 689 2.63 24.92 17.35
C ASP A 689 3.98 24.54 16.74
N GLY A 690 3.94 24.18 15.45
CA GLY A 690 5.10 23.68 14.69
C GLY A 690 5.35 22.18 14.85
N LEU A 691 4.58 21.46 15.68
CA LEU A 691 4.75 20.01 15.88
C LEU A 691 3.71 19.17 15.14
N TYR A 692 4.18 18.18 14.39
CA TYR A 692 3.36 17.33 13.52
C TYR A 692 3.76 15.85 13.63
N MET A 693 2.89 14.97 13.12
CA MET A 693 3.12 13.54 12.97
C MET A 693 2.83 13.07 11.54
N THR A 694 3.50 12.00 11.12
CA THR A 694 3.26 11.31 9.85
C THR A 694 3.61 9.82 9.96
N GLY A 695 3.22 9.02 8.98
CA GLY A 695 3.40 7.57 8.99
C GLY A 695 2.22 6.83 9.63
N GLU A 696 2.45 5.57 9.99
CA GLU A 696 1.41 4.63 10.42
C GLU A 696 0.57 5.11 11.62
N ALA A 697 1.18 5.87 12.54
CA ALA A 697 0.54 6.32 13.77
C ALA A 697 -0.52 7.43 13.58
N VAL A 698 -0.73 7.91 12.35
CA VAL A 698 -1.72 8.95 12.09
C VAL A 698 -3.08 8.37 11.77
N CYS A 699 -3.18 7.31 10.97
CA CYS A 699 -4.52 6.85 10.59
C CYS A 699 -4.59 5.49 9.88
N PHE A 700 -3.65 5.19 9.00
CA PHE A 700 -3.58 3.90 8.32
C PHE A 700 -2.15 3.38 8.33
N GLY A 701 -2.01 2.11 8.71
CA GLY A 701 -0.75 1.37 8.67
C GLY A 701 -0.37 0.91 7.26
N GLY A 702 0.70 0.12 7.19
CA GLY A 702 1.24 -0.41 5.95
C GLY A 702 1.90 0.66 5.07
N VAL A 703 2.56 0.21 4.00
CA VAL A 703 3.38 1.08 3.12
C VAL A 703 2.54 2.19 2.48
N MET A 704 1.35 1.84 1.97
CA MET A 704 0.47 2.81 1.29
C MET A 704 -0.17 3.79 2.27
N GLY A 705 -0.69 3.31 3.41
CA GLY A 705 -1.28 4.16 4.44
C GLY A 705 -0.25 5.14 5.00
N ALA A 706 0.95 4.65 5.35
CA ALA A 706 2.03 5.49 5.83
C ALA A 706 2.48 6.54 4.79
N LEU A 707 2.50 6.20 3.48
CA LEU A 707 2.78 7.19 2.44
C LEU A 707 1.62 8.19 2.29
N ALA A 708 0.36 7.76 2.35
CA ALA A 708 -0.82 8.62 2.23
C ALA A 708 -0.87 9.68 3.34
N THR A 709 -0.54 9.29 4.57
CA THR A 709 -0.48 10.24 5.69
C THR A 709 0.56 11.34 5.45
N SER A 710 1.62 11.10 4.69
CA SER A 710 2.60 12.14 4.34
C SER A 710 1.99 13.29 3.52
N PHE A 711 1.05 12.98 2.63
CA PHE A 711 0.30 13.98 1.86
C PHE A 711 -0.63 14.79 2.77
N GLY A 712 -1.28 14.14 3.73
CA GLY A 712 -2.10 14.83 4.74
C GLY A 712 -1.26 15.75 5.62
N THR A 713 -0.16 15.26 6.17
CA THR A 713 0.74 16.09 6.96
C THR A 713 1.30 17.27 6.14
N ALA A 714 1.62 17.07 4.86
CA ALA A 714 2.04 18.16 3.97
C ALA A 714 0.93 19.21 3.79
N ALA A 715 -0.32 18.81 3.60
CA ALA A 715 -1.46 19.72 3.50
C ALA A 715 -1.65 20.57 4.77
N HIS A 716 -1.42 19.97 5.94
CA HIS A 716 -1.47 20.66 7.24
C HIS A 716 -0.31 21.65 7.45
N ILE A 717 0.87 21.37 6.91
CA ILE A 717 2.06 22.24 7.04
C ILE A 717 2.03 23.38 6.01
N LEU A 718 1.74 23.07 4.75
CA LEU A 718 1.79 24.02 3.63
C LEU A 718 0.52 24.86 3.49
N GLY A 719 -0.59 24.37 4.04
CA GLY A 719 -1.92 24.89 3.76
C GLY A 719 -2.45 24.44 2.39
N TRP A 720 -3.77 24.48 2.24
CA TRP A 720 -4.48 23.86 1.12
C TRP A 720 -4.04 24.35 -0.25
N TRP A 721 -3.86 25.67 -0.42
CA TRP A 721 -3.53 26.24 -1.73
C TRP A 721 -2.13 25.87 -2.22
N GLN A 722 -1.14 25.92 -1.33
CA GLN A 722 0.23 25.54 -1.69
C GLN A 722 0.33 24.03 -1.94
N PHE A 723 -0.37 23.23 -1.13
CA PHE A 723 -0.46 21.79 -1.32
C PHE A 723 -1.12 21.43 -2.67
N LEU A 724 -2.27 22.02 -3.00
CA LEU A 724 -2.92 21.81 -4.30
C LEU A 724 -2.03 22.21 -5.47
N LYS A 725 -1.35 23.36 -5.36
CA LYS A 725 -0.40 23.81 -6.38
C LYS A 725 0.68 22.75 -6.60
N LEU A 726 1.24 22.20 -5.52
CA LEU A 726 2.27 21.16 -5.59
C LEU A 726 1.78 19.87 -6.26
N LEU A 727 0.52 19.48 -6.05
CA LEU A 727 -0.08 18.31 -6.70
C LEU A 727 -0.37 18.55 -8.19
N LEU A 728 -0.78 19.76 -8.55
CA LEU A 728 -1.10 20.14 -9.94
C LEU A 728 0.15 20.46 -10.78
N GLU A 729 1.29 20.72 -10.14
CA GLU A 729 2.59 20.88 -10.79
C GLU A 729 3.02 19.53 -11.40
N ASN A 730 2.51 19.26 -12.61
CA ASN A 730 2.81 18.06 -13.39
C ASN A 730 4.33 17.86 -13.50
N ARG A 731 4.78 16.65 -13.15
CA ARG A 731 6.06 16.15 -13.65
C ARG A 731 5.95 15.96 -15.15
N LYS A 732 6.39 16.95 -15.94
CA LYS A 732 6.63 16.71 -17.36
C LYS A 732 7.66 15.58 -17.51
N SER A 733 7.21 14.44 -18.08
CA SER A 733 7.97 13.57 -18.99
C SER A 733 8.95 12.49 -18.50
N SER A 734 8.93 12.00 -17.24
CA SER A 734 9.92 10.97 -16.81
C SER A 734 9.37 9.64 -16.28
N TRP A 735 8.07 9.53 -15.98
CA TRP A 735 7.49 8.25 -15.55
C TRP A 735 6.81 7.60 -16.75
N PRO A 736 7.04 6.30 -17.01
CA PRO A 736 6.33 5.61 -18.07
C PRO A 736 4.83 5.62 -17.79
N ASP A 737 4.03 5.82 -18.83
CA ASP A 737 2.59 5.61 -18.76
C ASP A 737 2.34 4.12 -18.42
N PHE A 738 1.43 3.87 -17.47
CA PHE A 738 1.00 2.53 -17.14
C PHE A 738 -0.08 2.14 -18.16
N GLU A 739 0.24 1.22 -19.08
CA GLU A 739 -0.73 0.63 -20.02
C GLU A 739 -1.68 -0.35 -19.34
#